data_AF-A0A0F8QET0-F1
#
_entry.id   AF-A0A0F8QET0-F1
#
_cell.length_a   1.000
_cell.length_b   1.000
_cell.length_c   1.000
_cell.angle_alpha   90.00
_cell.angle_beta   90.00
_cell.angle_gamma   90.00
#
_symmetry.space_group_name_H-M   'P 1'
#
loop_
_entity.id
_entity.type
_entity.pdbx_description
1 polymer ?
#
loop_
_entity_poly.entity_id
_entity_poly.type
_entity_poly.pdbx_seq_one_letter_code
_entity_poly.pdbx_strand_id
1 'polypeptide(L)'
;MKGRNRIQEINTKYNNSKKKRVTIFSGLIFLLLILGSLTAFGADSSIPELAPENPEFEEYQESDISPEPDPFLDGHQIGLVPSPIELSYISDISVPKAASAPAYYDLRALNRLTSVKDQGTAGTCWAFASYSSLESHLKPGEDWDFSENNMKNLLSSAYQEGFDRDPNDGGNRIQAAAYLARWSGPVKESDDPYSTFSGVSPADLPIKKHVQDVIFIPDREGPLDNEAIKWAVQNYGAVYTTMHYNNTFYSPEYYSYYFNGTSEPNHAVAIVGWDDSYDRSNFSKVPPGNGAFIMKNSWGPEWGDKGYFYVSYYDSKAGNGSSVFTAENPENYEYIYQYDPLGWVSSMGYSKPLAWVSNVFTAKSDEVFKAVSFYTTDSNCNYEIYIYTDPVSGPINPAGPVLSKNGTCLTAGYHTISLDSEVRLIAGQKFSVVIKLTNPSYRYLIPLEKPKDSWSSKARANTGESFISSSGSTWTDVNTSYANSNVCIKAFTNSVLLPIANFSSNITEGYAPLSVQFKDLSGHSTDRTWDFENDGNIDSVEANPIHLFSAPGSYTVNLTAISENGTNSKLGTINVLEKPFPPVARFYSDVTQGLAPLSVKFTDISENATERIWDFGDGTYSTAPAVTHTYLTAGKYTVSLIVNNINGTDTETKRKYITVSKK
;
A
#
# COMPACT_ATOMS: atom_id res chain seq x y z
N MET A 1 50.73 -80.80 -43.00
CA MET A 1 50.64 -82.06 -42.22
C MET A 1 50.14 -81.73 -40.83
N LYS A 2 49.01 -82.38 -40.43
CA LYS A 2 48.50 -82.73 -39.09
C LYS A 2 48.86 -81.81 -37.89
N GLY A 3 47.96 -81.27 -37.07
CA GLY A 3 46.57 -81.63 -36.77
C GLY A 3 46.40 -81.98 -35.27
N ARG A 4 45.45 -81.29 -34.62
CA ARG A 4 44.62 -81.68 -33.45
C ARG A 4 45.21 -81.80 -32.03
N ASN A 5 44.65 -80.98 -31.13
CA ASN A 5 43.90 -81.29 -29.89
C ASN A 5 43.92 -80.02 -29.01
N ARG A 6 42.93 -79.59 -28.22
CA ARG A 6 41.54 -79.95 -27.85
C ARG A 6 41.08 -78.73 -26.98
N ILE A 7 39.90 -78.14 -27.20
CA ILE A 7 38.68 -78.31 -26.37
C ILE A 7 38.91 -77.88 -24.89
N GLN A 8 38.52 -76.66 -24.49
CA GLN A 8 37.21 -76.27 -23.91
C GLN A 8 37.17 -76.44 -22.38
N GLU A 9 37.38 -75.34 -21.63
CA GLU A 9 37.15 -75.10 -20.19
C GLU A 9 37.75 -73.70 -19.92
N ILE A 10 37.17 -72.66 -19.32
CA ILE A 10 36.02 -72.46 -18.45
C ILE A 10 35.50 -71.04 -18.71
N ASN A 11 34.19 -70.94 -18.88
CA ASN A 11 33.41 -69.72 -18.97
C ASN A 11 32.53 -69.71 -17.72
N THR A 12 32.71 -68.81 -16.74
CA THR A 12 31.63 -68.49 -15.77
C THR A 12 31.90 -67.25 -14.91
N LYS A 13 30.82 -66.48 -14.71
CA LYS A 13 30.61 -65.33 -13.81
C LYS A 13 31.13 -63.97 -14.27
N TYR A 14 30.36 -63.29 -15.12
CA TYR A 14 29.48 -62.20 -14.65
C TYR A 14 28.61 -61.67 -15.81
N ASN A 15 27.76 -62.53 -16.39
CA ASN A 15 26.69 -62.10 -17.29
C ASN A 15 25.71 -63.26 -17.47
N ASN A 16 24.70 -63.34 -16.59
CA ASN A 16 23.46 -64.10 -16.81
C ASN A 16 22.49 -63.89 -15.63
N SER A 17 21.72 -62.81 -15.64
CA SER A 17 20.42 -62.77 -14.95
C SER A 17 19.44 -61.81 -15.64
N LYS A 18 19.26 -61.95 -16.96
CA LYS A 18 18.04 -61.52 -17.64
C LYS A 18 17.64 -62.61 -18.64
N LYS A 19 16.39 -63.07 -18.50
CA LYS A 19 15.66 -63.99 -19.38
C LYS A 19 15.98 -65.48 -19.26
N LYS A 20 15.18 -66.18 -18.45
CA LYS A 20 14.34 -67.32 -18.86
C LYS A 20 13.69 -67.97 -17.64
N ARG A 21 12.37 -67.79 -17.49
CA ARG A 21 11.40 -68.85 -17.16
C ARG A 21 10.00 -68.40 -17.55
N VAL A 22 9.46 -69.14 -18.51
CA VAL A 22 8.20 -69.14 -19.28
C VAL A 22 8.00 -70.67 -19.37
N THR A 23 6.94 -71.38 -18.99
CA THR A 23 5.51 -71.13 -18.77
C THR A 23 4.91 -72.39 -18.09
N ILE A 24 3.60 -72.34 -17.81
CA ILE A 24 2.58 -73.41 -17.81
C ILE A 24 2.02 -73.74 -16.41
N PHE A 25 0.87 -73.15 -16.04
CA PHE A 25 -0.43 -73.84 -16.16
C PHE A 25 -1.59 -72.86 -15.92
N SER A 26 -2.53 -72.88 -16.86
CA SER A 26 -3.77 -72.12 -16.91
C SER A 26 -4.95 -73.01 -16.52
N GLY A 27 -5.89 -72.46 -15.74
CA GLY A 27 -7.33 -72.77 -15.79
C GLY A 27 -7.88 -73.81 -14.82
N LEU A 28 -8.64 -73.34 -13.82
CA LEU A 28 -10.00 -73.74 -13.38
C LEU A 28 -10.17 -73.38 -11.89
N ILE A 29 -10.94 -72.34 -11.53
CA ILE A 29 -12.37 -72.35 -11.10
C ILE A 29 -12.42 -71.87 -9.63
N PHE A 30 -12.89 -70.64 -9.37
CA PHE A 30 -14.29 -70.32 -9.06
C PHE A 30 -14.81 -71.03 -7.79
N LEU A 31 -14.50 -70.50 -6.59
CA LEU A 31 -15.42 -70.36 -5.43
C LEU A 31 -14.62 -69.92 -4.19
N LEU A 32 -14.68 -68.63 -3.86
CA LEU A 32 -14.72 -68.11 -2.48
C LEU A 32 -14.93 -66.59 -2.58
N LEU A 33 -16.14 -66.27 -3.04
CA LEU A 33 -16.77 -64.96 -2.95
C LEU A 33 -17.65 -65.00 -1.69
N ILE A 34 -17.81 -63.82 -1.08
CA ILE A 34 -18.77 -63.44 -0.02
C ILE A 34 -18.18 -63.48 1.40
N LEU A 35 -17.50 -62.40 1.78
CA LEU A 35 -17.75 -61.56 2.97
C LEU A 35 -16.51 -60.69 3.25
N GLY A 36 -16.60 -59.41 2.93
CA GLY A 36 -15.53 -58.44 3.21
C GLY A 36 -15.43 -57.27 2.24
N SER A 37 -16.50 -56.87 1.56
CA SER A 37 -16.59 -55.54 0.94
C SER A 37 -16.77 -54.49 2.05
N LEU A 38 -15.67 -54.16 2.74
CA LEU A 38 -15.50 -52.85 3.31
C LEU A 38 -14.75 -52.06 2.25
N THR A 39 -15.50 -51.22 1.54
CA THR A 39 -14.95 -50.04 0.87
C THR A 39 -14.02 -49.35 1.86
N ALA A 40 -12.71 -49.41 1.62
CA ALA A 40 -11.79 -48.45 2.20
C ALA A 40 -12.18 -47.11 1.56
N PHE A 41 -13.07 -46.38 2.23
CA PHE A 41 -13.11 -44.93 2.08
C PHE A 41 -11.68 -44.46 2.35
N GLY A 42 -11.01 -43.91 1.34
CA GLY A 42 -9.71 -43.27 1.54
C GLY A 42 -9.88 -42.24 2.66
N ALA A 43 -9.20 -42.46 3.78
CA ALA A 43 -9.19 -41.50 4.86
C ALA A 43 -8.59 -40.20 4.33
N ASP A 44 -9.28 -39.09 4.56
CA ASP A 44 -8.77 -37.75 4.23
C ASP A 44 -7.45 -37.56 5.00
N SER A 45 -6.33 -37.41 4.30
CA SER A 45 -5.04 -37.26 4.96
C SER A 45 -4.98 -35.86 5.58
N SER A 46 -4.89 -35.80 6.90
CA SER A 46 -4.62 -34.55 7.62
C SER A 46 -3.16 -34.13 7.55
N ILE A 47 -2.30 -34.90 6.87
CA ILE A 47 -0.88 -34.63 6.74
C ILE A 47 -0.66 -33.86 5.43
N PRO A 48 -0.08 -32.64 5.48
CA PRO A 48 0.25 -31.89 4.27
C PRO A 48 1.42 -32.54 3.54
N GLU A 49 1.43 -32.41 2.21
CA GLU A 49 2.50 -32.87 1.33
C GLU A 49 3.06 -31.66 0.56
N LEU A 50 4.39 -31.60 0.40
CA LEU A 50 5.03 -30.61 -0.46
C LEU A 50 4.67 -30.89 -1.93
N ALA A 51 4.53 -29.83 -2.71
CA ALA A 51 4.46 -29.93 -4.16
C ALA A 51 5.80 -30.45 -4.71
N PRO A 52 5.77 -31.18 -5.85
CA PRO A 52 6.99 -31.46 -6.60
C PRO A 52 7.74 -30.17 -6.96
N GLU A 53 9.06 -30.23 -6.94
CA GLU A 53 9.91 -29.14 -7.39
C GLU A 53 9.89 -29.05 -8.91
N ASN A 54 10.11 -27.85 -9.45
CA ASN A 54 10.28 -27.65 -10.88
C ASN A 54 11.49 -28.48 -11.39
N PRO A 55 11.30 -29.43 -12.33
CA PRO A 55 12.39 -30.23 -12.88
C PRO A 55 13.50 -29.40 -13.54
N GLU A 56 13.17 -28.27 -14.18
CA GLU A 56 14.16 -27.36 -14.76
C GLU A 56 15.07 -26.75 -13.69
N PHE A 57 14.51 -26.50 -12.51
CA PHE A 57 15.26 -25.99 -11.37
C PHE A 57 16.17 -27.07 -10.77
N GLU A 58 15.68 -28.31 -10.66
CA GLU A 58 16.49 -29.45 -10.21
C GLU A 58 17.71 -29.65 -11.13
N GLU A 59 17.50 -29.66 -12.46
CA GLU A 59 18.59 -29.77 -13.44
C GLU A 59 19.57 -28.58 -13.33
N TYR A 60 19.03 -27.36 -13.17
CA TYR A 60 19.84 -26.16 -12.95
C TYR A 60 20.76 -26.31 -11.72
N GLN A 61 20.25 -26.80 -10.58
CA GLN A 61 21.06 -26.99 -9.37
C GLN A 61 22.11 -28.11 -9.52
N GLU A 62 21.81 -29.18 -10.25
CA GLU A 62 22.77 -30.27 -10.50
C GLU A 62 23.90 -29.86 -11.45
N SER A 63 23.64 -28.90 -12.33
CA SER A 63 24.53 -28.57 -13.43
C SER A 63 25.81 -27.83 -13.01
N ASP A 64 25.84 -27.20 -11.82
CA ASP A 64 26.97 -26.39 -11.30
C ASP A 64 27.48 -25.34 -12.33
N ILE A 65 26.59 -24.93 -13.26
CA ILE A 65 26.94 -24.06 -14.38
C ILE A 65 27.00 -22.63 -13.87
N SER A 66 28.23 -22.15 -13.62
CA SER A 66 28.50 -20.71 -13.73
C SER A 66 28.15 -20.30 -15.17
N PRO A 67 27.31 -19.28 -15.40
CA PRO A 67 27.02 -18.83 -16.75
C PRO A 67 28.33 -18.36 -17.39
N GLU A 68 28.88 -19.17 -18.30
CA GLU A 68 30.02 -18.78 -19.12
C GLU A 68 29.58 -17.58 -19.97
N PRO A 69 30.34 -16.47 -19.97
CA PRO A 69 30.02 -15.33 -20.82
C PRO A 69 30.07 -15.78 -22.28
N ASP A 70 28.91 -15.80 -22.95
CA ASP A 70 28.84 -16.11 -24.37
C ASP A 70 29.34 -14.89 -25.16
N PRO A 71 30.51 -14.99 -25.84
CA PRO A 71 31.06 -13.87 -26.61
C PRO A 71 30.20 -13.48 -27.83
N PHE A 72 29.11 -14.21 -28.11
CA PHE A 72 28.21 -13.98 -29.25
C PHE A 72 26.89 -13.24 -28.90
N LEU A 73 26.78 -12.67 -27.70
CA LEU A 73 25.61 -11.91 -27.24
C LEU A 73 25.77 -10.38 -27.34
N ASP A 74 26.55 -9.87 -28.30
CA ASP A 74 26.74 -8.43 -28.54
C ASP A 74 27.17 -7.59 -27.31
N GLY A 75 27.81 -8.23 -26.32
CA GLY A 75 28.24 -7.58 -25.07
C GLY A 75 27.23 -7.69 -23.92
N HIS A 76 26.16 -8.46 -24.09
CA HIS A 76 25.13 -8.72 -23.08
C HIS A 76 25.23 -10.13 -22.50
N GLN A 77 24.60 -10.36 -21.34
CA GLN A 77 24.52 -11.69 -20.71
C GLN A 77 23.06 -12.15 -20.58
N ILE A 78 22.81 -13.43 -20.86
CA ILE A 78 21.56 -14.12 -20.51
C ILE A 78 21.45 -14.26 -19.00
N GLY A 79 20.27 -14.03 -18.43
CA GLY A 79 20.10 -13.88 -16.98
C GLY A 79 18.83 -14.50 -16.41
N LEU A 80 18.07 -15.25 -17.19
CA LEU A 80 16.90 -15.96 -16.67
C LEU A 80 17.35 -17.25 -16.01
N VAL A 81 16.89 -17.48 -14.78
CA VAL A 81 17.12 -18.73 -14.05
C VAL A 81 15.78 -19.34 -13.65
N PRO A 82 15.59 -20.67 -13.80
CA PRO A 82 14.34 -21.32 -13.43
C PRO A 82 13.98 -21.06 -11.97
N SER A 83 12.69 -21.07 -11.68
CA SER A 83 12.16 -20.97 -10.32
C SER A 83 11.98 -22.38 -9.74
N PRO A 84 12.16 -22.61 -8.43
CA PRO A 84 11.82 -23.89 -7.80
C PRO A 84 10.31 -24.21 -7.88
N ILE A 85 9.48 -23.21 -8.19
CA ILE A 85 8.04 -23.38 -8.36
C ILE A 85 7.72 -23.85 -9.79
N GLU A 86 7.11 -25.02 -9.89
CA GLU A 86 6.49 -25.51 -11.12
C GLU A 86 5.19 -24.72 -11.38
N LEU A 87 5.00 -24.23 -12.61
CA LEU A 87 3.85 -23.40 -13.00
C LEU A 87 3.28 -23.78 -14.37
N SER A 88 3.82 -24.78 -15.06
CA SER A 88 3.33 -25.20 -16.37
C SER A 88 1.92 -25.81 -16.33
N TYR A 89 1.40 -26.11 -15.11
CA TYR A 89 0.07 -26.68 -14.90
C TYR A 89 -1.03 -25.63 -14.71
N ILE A 90 -0.70 -24.34 -14.65
CA ILE A 90 -1.70 -23.29 -14.36
C ILE A 90 -2.85 -23.42 -15.36
N SER A 91 -4.05 -23.55 -14.82
CA SER A 91 -5.30 -23.69 -15.57
C SER A 91 -5.60 -22.42 -16.36
N ASP A 92 -6.26 -22.61 -17.51
CA ASP A 92 -6.73 -21.52 -18.35
C ASP A 92 -7.56 -20.48 -17.58
N ILE A 93 -7.35 -19.22 -17.96
CA ILE A 93 -8.09 -18.09 -17.44
C ILE A 93 -9.28 -17.79 -18.35
N SER A 94 -10.46 -17.57 -17.75
CA SER A 94 -11.64 -17.15 -18.51
C SER A 94 -11.49 -15.68 -18.90
N VAL A 95 -10.86 -15.42 -20.04
CA VAL A 95 -10.80 -14.05 -20.60
C VAL A 95 -12.19 -13.64 -21.12
N PRO A 96 -12.69 -12.45 -20.77
CA PRO A 96 -13.90 -11.93 -21.36
C PRO A 96 -13.75 -11.88 -22.88
N LYS A 97 -14.59 -12.63 -23.60
CA LYS A 97 -14.64 -12.71 -25.08
C LYS A 97 -15.02 -11.38 -25.77
N ALA A 98 -14.99 -10.26 -25.07
CA ALA A 98 -15.53 -8.98 -25.50
C ALA A 98 -14.64 -8.34 -26.58
N ALA A 99 -15.11 -8.44 -27.83
CA ALA A 99 -14.42 -8.12 -29.08
C ALA A 99 -13.14 -8.95 -29.30
N SER A 100 -13.06 -9.68 -30.42
CA SER A 100 -11.82 -10.33 -30.81
C SER A 100 -10.68 -9.31 -30.76
N ALA A 101 -9.59 -9.64 -30.08
CA ALA A 101 -8.41 -8.80 -30.04
C ALA A 101 -8.06 -8.35 -31.48
N PRO A 102 -7.68 -7.08 -31.71
CA PRO A 102 -7.38 -6.61 -33.06
C PRO A 102 -6.24 -7.43 -33.67
N ALA A 103 -6.21 -7.54 -35.00
CA ALA A 103 -5.15 -8.29 -35.69
C ALA A 103 -3.76 -7.68 -35.46
N TYR A 104 -3.70 -6.39 -35.13
CA TYR A 104 -2.47 -5.67 -34.81
C TYR A 104 -2.69 -4.80 -33.57
N TYR A 105 -1.73 -4.81 -32.65
CA TYR A 105 -1.74 -3.97 -31.46
C TYR A 105 -0.31 -3.61 -31.07
N ASP A 106 -0.05 -2.35 -30.74
CA ASP A 106 1.30 -1.88 -30.44
C ASP A 106 1.28 -0.81 -29.36
N LEU A 107 1.77 -1.13 -28.16
CA LEU A 107 1.83 -0.20 -27.04
C LEU A 107 2.78 1.00 -27.30
N ARG A 108 3.71 0.91 -28.25
CA ARG A 108 4.57 2.03 -28.68
C ARG A 108 3.71 3.15 -29.27
N ALA A 109 2.75 2.79 -30.13
CA ALA A 109 1.83 3.73 -30.76
C ALA A 109 0.82 4.35 -29.77
N LEU A 110 0.61 3.69 -28.62
CA LEU A 110 -0.35 4.11 -27.59
C LEU A 110 0.31 4.92 -26.46
N ASN A 111 1.61 5.22 -26.54
CA ASN A 111 2.38 5.87 -25.48
C ASN A 111 2.28 5.14 -24.13
N ARG A 112 2.26 3.80 -24.18
CA ARG A 112 2.15 2.94 -22.99
C ARG A 112 3.46 2.26 -22.60
N LEU A 113 4.59 2.74 -23.11
CA LEU A 113 5.92 2.20 -22.82
C LEU A 113 6.90 3.30 -22.43
N THR A 114 7.83 2.97 -21.55
CA THR A 114 9.05 3.72 -21.28
C THR A 114 10.13 3.35 -22.31
N SER A 115 11.21 4.15 -22.37
CA SER A 115 12.37 3.87 -23.23
C SER A 115 12.97 2.48 -22.95
N VAL A 116 13.64 1.92 -23.95
CA VAL A 116 14.43 0.70 -23.78
C VAL A 116 15.72 1.04 -23.02
N LYS A 117 15.95 0.34 -21.91
CA LYS A 117 17.14 0.46 -21.06
C LYS A 117 18.16 -0.62 -21.44
N ASP A 118 19.36 -0.55 -20.85
CA ASP A 118 20.48 -1.44 -21.18
C ASP A 118 21.02 -2.16 -19.93
N GLN A 119 20.91 -3.48 -19.91
CA GLN A 119 21.43 -4.34 -18.84
C GLN A 119 22.95 -4.58 -18.94
N GLY A 120 23.57 -4.24 -20.08
CA GLY A 120 24.98 -4.55 -20.36
C GLY A 120 25.34 -6.02 -20.07
N THR A 121 26.50 -6.21 -19.46
CA THR A 121 27.08 -7.54 -19.21
C THR A 121 26.51 -8.27 -17.98
N ALA A 122 25.48 -7.75 -17.31
CA ALA A 122 24.90 -8.41 -16.15
C ALA A 122 23.70 -9.27 -16.55
N GLY A 123 23.54 -10.44 -15.94
CA GLY A 123 22.38 -11.31 -16.13
C GLY A 123 21.13 -10.76 -15.45
N THR A 124 20.61 -9.60 -15.83
CA THR A 124 19.50 -8.93 -15.12
C THR A 124 18.26 -8.70 -15.97
N CYS A 125 18.15 -9.39 -17.12
CA CYS A 125 17.00 -9.29 -18.02
C CYS A 125 15.64 -9.48 -17.31
N TRP A 126 15.60 -10.35 -16.28
CA TRP A 126 14.41 -10.60 -15.48
C TRP A 126 13.91 -9.34 -14.75
N ALA A 127 14.82 -8.52 -14.20
CA ALA A 127 14.45 -7.28 -13.52
C ALA A 127 13.91 -6.24 -14.52
N PHE A 128 14.59 -6.08 -15.67
CA PHE A 128 14.15 -5.17 -16.74
C PHE A 128 12.80 -5.57 -17.35
N ALA A 129 12.55 -6.87 -17.54
CA ALA A 129 11.26 -7.34 -18.04
C ALA A 129 10.14 -7.13 -17.00
N SER A 130 10.43 -7.34 -15.71
CA SER A 130 9.48 -7.07 -14.62
C SER A 130 9.11 -5.58 -14.55
N TYR A 131 10.09 -4.67 -14.62
CA TYR A 131 9.80 -3.24 -14.66
C TYR A 131 9.21 -2.76 -15.97
N SER A 132 9.56 -3.36 -17.11
CA SER A 132 8.87 -3.07 -18.37
C SER A 132 7.37 -3.34 -18.27
N SER A 133 6.97 -4.41 -17.57
CA SER A 133 5.57 -4.69 -17.26
C SER A 133 4.97 -3.64 -16.32
N LEU A 134 5.60 -3.40 -15.18
CA LEU A 134 5.09 -2.49 -14.15
C LEU A 134 4.99 -1.02 -14.62
N GLU A 135 6.02 -0.51 -15.28
CA GLU A 135 6.05 0.86 -15.84
C GLU A 135 4.98 1.02 -16.93
N SER A 136 4.77 -0.01 -17.76
CA SER A 136 3.74 0.00 -18.79
C SER A 136 2.32 -0.03 -18.22
N HIS A 137 2.12 -0.68 -17.09
CA HIS A 137 0.84 -0.68 -16.36
C HIS A 137 0.46 0.73 -15.88
N LEU A 138 1.43 1.49 -15.39
CA LEU A 138 1.21 2.84 -14.88
C LEU A 138 1.03 3.88 -16.01
N LYS A 139 1.52 3.58 -17.22
CA LYS A 139 1.33 4.45 -18.39
C LYS A 139 -0.06 4.30 -19.04
N PRO A 140 -0.62 5.39 -19.59
CA PRO A 140 -0.01 6.72 -19.75
C PRO A 140 -0.25 7.68 -18.57
N GLY A 141 -0.91 7.20 -17.49
CA GLY A 141 -1.28 8.06 -16.35
C GLY A 141 -0.07 8.59 -15.59
N GLU A 142 0.99 7.79 -15.50
CA GLU A 142 2.22 8.14 -14.83
C GLU A 142 3.46 7.72 -15.65
N ASP A 143 4.56 8.45 -15.47
CA ASP A 143 5.84 8.16 -16.11
C ASP A 143 6.89 7.85 -15.06
N TRP A 144 7.29 6.58 -15.00
CA TRP A 144 8.24 6.09 -14.02
C TRP A 144 9.41 5.40 -14.70
N ASP A 145 10.60 5.65 -14.15
CA ASP A 145 11.84 4.95 -14.47
C ASP A 145 12.35 4.33 -13.16
N PHE A 146 12.12 3.04 -12.99
CA PHE A 146 12.45 2.32 -11.76
C PHE A 146 13.84 1.68 -11.82
N SER A 147 14.48 1.55 -10.66
CA SER A 147 15.85 1.04 -10.54
C SER A 147 15.93 -0.49 -10.56
N GLU A 148 16.36 -1.06 -11.69
CA GLU A 148 16.77 -2.46 -11.77
C GLU A 148 17.97 -2.77 -10.85
N ASN A 149 18.83 -1.77 -10.60
CA ASN A 149 19.99 -1.89 -9.71
C ASN A 149 19.57 -2.28 -8.29
N ASN A 150 18.54 -1.60 -7.79
CA ASN A 150 18.03 -1.84 -6.45
C ASN A 150 17.47 -3.25 -6.31
N MET A 151 16.64 -3.65 -7.27
CA MET A 151 16.03 -4.98 -7.29
C MET A 151 17.12 -6.08 -7.31
N LYS A 152 18.08 -6.01 -8.24
CA LYS A 152 19.11 -7.06 -8.36
C LYS A 152 20.00 -7.15 -7.11
N ASN A 153 20.32 -6.02 -6.48
CA ASN A 153 21.21 -5.98 -5.32
C ASN A 153 20.49 -6.50 -4.07
N LEU A 154 19.29 -6.01 -3.76
CA LEU A 154 18.55 -6.40 -2.55
C LEU A 154 18.08 -7.86 -2.57
N LEU A 155 18.00 -8.46 -3.76
CA LEU A 155 17.71 -9.89 -3.93
C LEU A 155 18.96 -10.78 -3.87
N SER A 156 20.16 -10.22 -3.73
CA SER A 156 21.41 -10.97 -3.72
C SER A 156 21.84 -11.52 -2.36
N SER A 157 22.85 -12.38 -2.39
CA SER A 157 23.49 -13.03 -1.24
C SER A 157 24.04 -12.02 -0.23
N ALA A 158 24.30 -10.78 -0.64
CA ALA A 158 24.81 -9.71 0.21
C ALA A 158 23.78 -9.19 1.24
N TYR A 159 22.47 -9.40 1.00
CA TYR A 159 21.40 -8.85 1.83
C TYR A 159 20.73 -9.93 2.69
N GLN A 160 20.23 -9.53 3.87
CA GLN A 160 19.59 -10.45 4.82
C GLN A 160 18.35 -11.13 4.22
N GLU A 161 17.57 -10.38 3.46
CA GLU A 161 16.36 -10.83 2.76
C GLU A 161 16.63 -11.18 1.29
N GLY A 162 17.89 -11.46 0.94
CA GLY A 162 18.27 -11.85 -0.41
C GLY A 162 18.40 -13.36 -0.58
N PHE A 163 18.31 -13.80 -1.83
CA PHE A 163 18.53 -15.18 -2.25
C PHE A 163 20.04 -15.50 -2.26
N ASP A 164 20.41 -16.77 -2.31
CA ASP A 164 21.80 -17.23 -2.21
C ASP A 164 22.56 -17.09 -3.55
N ARG A 165 22.52 -15.91 -4.18
CA ARG A 165 23.10 -15.65 -5.50
C ARG A 165 23.68 -14.26 -5.60
N ASP A 166 24.67 -14.04 -6.47
CA ASP A 166 25.23 -12.70 -6.65
C ASP A 166 24.31 -11.84 -7.54
N PRO A 167 24.38 -10.49 -7.44
CA PRO A 167 23.47 -9.57 -8.12
C PRO A 167 23.39 -9.73 -9.65
N ASN A 168 24.41 -10.31 -10.27
CA ASN A 168 24.50 -10.47 -11.72
C ASN A 168 24.26 -11.91 -12.21
N ASP A 169 24.03 -12.87 -11.30
CA ASP A 169 23.95 -14.29 -11.63
C ASP A 169 22.64 -14.69 -12.32
N GLY A 170 21.70 -13.77 -12.44
CA GLY A 170 20.37 -14.06 -12.95
C GLY A 170 19.29 -14.15 -11.90
N GLY A 171 18.07 -14.30 -12.38
CA GLY A 171 16.88 -14.39 -11.56
C GLY A 171 15.62 -14.59 -12.38
N ASN A 172 14.46 -14.39 -11.76
CA ASN A 172 13.17 -14.59 -12.40
C ASN A 172 12.04 -13.74 -11.81
N ARG A 173 10.87 -13.84 -12.45
CA ARG A 173 9.64 -13.14 -12.08
C ARG A 173 9.16 -13.41 -10.65
N ILE A 174 9.47 -14.57 -10.07
CA ILE A 174 9.04 -14.92 -8.69
C ILE A 174 9.89 -14.16 -7.67
N GLN A 175 11.20 -14.03 -7.92
CA GLN A 175 12.09 -13.20 -7.10
C GLN A 175 11.71 -11.71 -7.20
N ALA A 176 11.41 -11.22 -8.41
CA ALA A 176 10.90 -9.87 -8.60
C ALA A 176 9.58 -9.64 -7.82
N ALA A 177 8.66 -10.61 -7.86
CA ALA A 177 7.42 -10.57 -7.08
C ALA A 177 7.70 -10.50 -5.57
N ALA A 178 8.63 -11.29 -5.04
CA ALA A 178 9.02 -11.26 -3.62
C ALA A 178 9.57 -9.88 -3.19
N TYR A 179 10.47 -9.31 -3.99
CA TYR A 179 11.05 -7.98 -3.74
C TYR A 179 9.98 -6.87 -3.70
N LEU A 180 9.05 -6.89 -4.64
CA LEU A 180 7.97 -5.90 -4.68
C LEU A 180 6.94 -6.13 -3.56
N ALA A 181 6.54 -7.37 -3.32
CA ALA A 181 5.52 -7.75 -2.35
C ALA A 181 5.93 -7.49 -0.89
N ARG A 182 7.24 -7.45 -0.60
CA ARG A 182 7.76 -7.08 0.72
C ARG A 182 8.03 -5.58 0.90
N TRP A 183 7.68 -4.76 -0.10
CA TRP A 183 7.94 -3.32 -0.17
C TRP A 183 9.44 -2.94 -0.10
N SER A 184 10.33 -3.75 -0.67
CA SER A 184 11.72 -3.31 -0.89
C SER A 184 11.85 -2.33 -2.07
N GLY A 185 10.83 -2.24 -2.91
CA GLY A 185 10.77 -1.34 -4.07
C GLY A 185 9.36 -1.22 -4.66
N PRO A 186 9.23 -0.55 -5.81
CA PRO A 186 10.33 0.03 -6.58
C PRO A 186 10.81 1.39 -6.05
N VAL A 187 12.07 1.69 -6.32
CA VAL A 187 12.70 3.00 -6.14
C VAL A 187 13.01 3.62 -7.50
N LYS A 188 13.30 4.93 -7.56
CA LYS A 188 13.63 5.60 -8.82
C LYS A 188 15.02 5.19 -9.29
N GLU A 189 15.17 5.04 -10.60
CA GLU A 189 16.48 4.89 -11.25
C GLU A 189 17.44 6.04 -10.88
N SER A 190 16.94 7.27 -10.75
CA SER A 190 17.75 8.42 -10.33
C SER A 190 18.30 8.31 -8.91
N ASP A 191 17.66 7.52 -8.05
CA ASP A 191 18.04 7.37 -6.63
C ASP A 191 19.05 6.21 -6.44
N ASP A 192 19.04 5.23 -7.34
CA ASP A 192 19.98 4.10 -7.38
C ASP A 192 20.27 3.69 -8.84
N PRO A 193 21.15 4.43 -9.55
CA PRO A 193 21.36 4.20 -10.98
C PRO A 193 21.95 2.83 -11.30
N TYR A 194 21.49 2.26 -12.40
CA TYR A 194 21.94 0.98 -12.91
C TYR A 194 23.43 0.95 -13.22
N SER A 195 24.10 -0.08 -12.70
CA SER A 195 25.49 -0.38 -13.02
C SER A 195 25.72 -1.87 -13.00
N THR A 196 26.30 -2.41 -14.06
CA THR A 196 26.69 -3.83 -14.14
C THR A 196 27.69 -4.23 -13.07
N PHE A 197 28.46 -3.28 -12.52
CA PHE A 197 29.45 -3.52 -11.48
C PHE A 197 28.94 -3.26 -10.06
N SER A 198 27.70 -2.77 -9.92
CA SER A 198 27.10 -2.58 -8.61
C SER A 198 26.72 -3.92 -7.99
N GLY A 199 27.07 -4.08 -6.71
CA GLY A 199 26.56 -5.17 -5.86
C GLY A 199 25.99 -4.69 -4.54
N VAL A 200 25.78 -3.37 -4.41
CA VAL A 200 25.20 -2.73 -3.22
C VAL A 200 24.34 -1.55 -3.64
N SER A 201 23.28 -1.32 -2.89
CA SER A 201 22.34 -0.22 -3.06
C SER A 201 22.28 0.64 -1.79
N PRO A 202 22.00 1.96 -1.92
CA PRO A 202 21.76 2.82 -0.77
C PRO A 202 20.62 2.28 0.12
N ALA A 203 20.76 2.49 1.43
CA ALA A 203 19.70 2.17 2.39
C ALA A 203 18.60 3.24 2.38
N ASP A 204 17.42 2.87 2.87
CA ASP A 204 16.29 3.78 3.16
C ASP A 204 15.82 4.62 1.97
N LEU A 205 15.96 4.09 0.75
CA LEU A 205 15.44 4.73 -0.44
C LEU A 205 13.90 4.78 -0.42
N PRO A 206 13.29 5.89 -0.85
CA PRO A 206 11.85 6.05 -0.76
C PRO A 206 11.13 5.17 -1.79
N ILE A 207 10.36 4.21 -1.30
CA ILE A 207 9.48 3.37 -2.11
C ILE A 207 8.45 4.22 -2.82
N LYS A 208 8.27 3.99 -4.13
CA LYS A 208 7.41 4.82 -4.99
C LYS A 208 6.07 4.21 -5.31
N LYS A 209 5.95 2.89 -5.17
CA LYS A 209 4.74 2.13 -5.45
C LYS A 209 4.65 0.92 -4.55
N HIS A 210 3.42 0.51 -4.22
CA HIS A 210 3.16 -0.78 -3.59
C HIS A 210 2.51 -1.70 -4.62
N VAL A 211 3.16 -2.83 -4.92
CA VAL A 211 2.58 -3.85 -5.80
C VAL A 211 1.24 -4.29 -5.25
N GLN A 212 0.25 -4.41 -6.13
CA GLN A 212 -1.08 -4.90 -5.75
C GLN A 212 -1.23 -6.36 -6.18
N ASP A 213 -1.01 -6.63 -7.46
CA ASP A 213 -1.10 -7.97 -8.02
C ASP A 213 0.14 -8.29 -8.86
N VAL A 214 0.55 -9.56 -8.82
CA VAL A 214 1.45 -10.14 -9.81
C VAL A 214 0.72 -11.32 -10.44
N ILE A 215 0.25 -11.11 -11.67
CA ILE A 215 -0.57 -12.07 -12.39
C ILE A 215 0.34 -13.05 -13.12
N PHE A 216 0.14 -14.35 -12.91
CA PHE A 216 0.80 -15.40 -13.67
C PHE A 216 -0.16 -15.89 -14.75
N ILE A 217 0.19 -15.61 -16.01
CA ILE A 217 -0.58 -16.02 -17.18
C ILE A 217 -0.22 -17.49 -17.47
N PRO A 218 -1.21 -18.35 -17.78
CA PRO A 218 -0.96 -19.73 -18.20
C PRO A 218 0.02 -19.79 -19.37
N ASP A 219 0.81 -20.86 -19.41
CA ASP A 219 1.65 -21.16 -20.57
C ASP A 219 0.78 -21.54 -21.77
N ARG A 220 1.34 -21.36 -22.97
CA ARG A 220 0.60 -21.54 -24.21
C ARG A 220 0.50 -23.02 -24.55
N GLU A 221 -0.70 -23.51 -24.81
CA GLU A 221 -0.93 -24.88 -25.30
C GLU A 221 -0.43 -25.06 -26.75
N GLY A 222 -0.21 -23.96 -27.47
CA GLY A 222 0.46 -23.97 -28.75
C GLY A 222 0.64 -22.60 -29.39
N PRO A 223 1.21 -22.55 -30.61
CA PRO A 223 1.56 -21.31 -31.31
C PRO A 223 0.43 -20.30 -31.55
N LEU A 224 -0.83 -20.72 -31.49
CA LEU A 224 -1.98 -19.83 -31.72
C LEU A 224 -2.77 -19.54 -30.45
N ASP A 225 -2.36 -20.13 -29.33
CA ASP A 225 -2.92 -19.83 -28.02
C ASP A 225 -2.31 -18.55 -27.47
N ASN A 226 -2.86 -17.41 -27.92
CA ASN A 226 -2.33 -16.08 -27.62
C ASN A 226 -3.35 -15.19 -26.91
N GLU A 227 -4.59 -15.65 -26.70
CA GLU A 227 -5.70 -14.80 -26.27
C GLU A 227 -5.52 -14.28 -24.84
N ALA A 228 -5.00 -15.11 -23.92
CA ALA A 228 -4.70 -14.68 -22.55
C ALA A 228 -3.63 -13.58 -22.52
N ILE A 229 -2.58 -13.73 -23.33
CA ILE A 229 -1.50 -12.74 -23.45
C ILE A 229 -2.03 -11.45 -24.09
N LYS A 230 -2.78 -11.55 -25.20
CA LYS A 230 -3.37 -10.39 -25.88
C LYS A 230 -4.34 -9.64 -24.97
N TRP A 231 -5.13 -10.35 -24.17
CA TRP A 231 -5.99 -9.76 -23.15
C TRP A 231 -5.15 -9.02 -22.10
N ALA A 232 -4.08 -9.64 -21.59
CA ALA A 232 -3.21 -9.02 -20.61
C ALA A 232 -2.53 -7.74 -21.15
N VAL A 233 -2.01 -7.79 -22.38
CA VAL A 233 -1.39 -6.63 -23.04
C VAL A 233 -2.34 -5.45 -23.16
N GLN A 234 -3.60 -5.70 -23.54
CA GLN A 234 -4.61 -4.65 -23.69
C GLN A 234 -5.00 -4.04 -22.35
N ASN A 235 -5.24 -4.88 -21.32
CA ASN A 235 -5.81 -4.43 -20.05
C ASN A 235 -4.77 -3.91 -19.07
N TYR A 236 -3.55 -4.46 -19.09
CA TYR A 236 -2.52 -4.18 -18.09
C TYR A 236 -1.25 -3.58 -18.65
N GLY A 237 -1.06 -3.54 -19.97
CA GLY A 237 0.19 -3.05 -20.58
C GLY A 237 1.17 -4.19 -20.82
N ALA A 238 2.47 -3.90 -20.90
CA ALA A 238 3.47 -4.88 -21.28
C ALA A 238 3.46 -6.13 -20.37
N VAL A 239 3.67 -7.29 -20.98
CA VAL A 239 3.64 -8.60 -20.30
C VAL A 239 5.06 -9.16 -20.27
N TYR A 240 5.61 -9.39 -19.08
CA TYR A 240 6.85 -10.16 -18.92
C TYR A 240 6.69 -11.52 -19.60
N THR A 241 7.69 -12.01 -20.31
CA THR A 241 7.73 -13.38 -20.84
C THR A 241 9.16 -13.90 -20.92
N THR A 242 9.31 -15.18 -21.24
CA THR A 242 10.62 -15.83 -21.40
C THR A 242 10.89 -16.20 -22.85
N MET A 243 12.17 -16.40 -23.18
CA MET A 243 12.61 -16.96 -24.44
C MET A 243 13.94 -17.69 -24.29
N HIS A 244 14.24 -18.61 -25.20
CA HIS A 244 15.60 -19.08 -25.40
C HIS A 244 16.25 -18.22 -26.48
N TYR A 245 17.20 -17.37 -26.10
CA TYR A 245 17.95 -16.53 -27.02
C TYR A 245 19.23 -17.23 -27.48
N ASN A 246 19.40 -17.29 -28.80
CA ASN A 246 20.64 -17.64 -29.46
C ASN A 246 20.72 -16.86 -30.78
N ASN A 247 21.83 -16.15 -31.00
CA ASN A 247 21.96 -15.21 -32.12
C ASN A 247 21.75 -15.88 -33.50
N THR A 248 21.95 -17.19 -33.63
CA THR A 248 21.72 -17.93 -34.89
C THR A 248 20.26 -17.97 -35.35
N PHE A 249 19.31 -17.63 -34.47
CA PHE A 249 17.88 -17.58 -34.76
C PHE A 249 17.36 -16.14 -34.97
N TYR A 250 18.23 -15.15 -34.81
CA TYR A 250 17.91 -13.74 -35.02
C TYR A 250 18.12 -13.34 -36.48
N SER A 251 17.23 -12.48 -36.99
CA SER A 251 17.26 -11.87 -38.32
C SER A 251 17.54 -10.39 -38.17
N PRO A 252 18.79 -9.92 -38.43
CA PRO A 252 19.12 -8.51 -38.29
C PRO A 252 18.51 -7.63 -39.39
N GLU A 253 18.13 -8.19 -40.53
CA GLU A 253 17.50 -7.44 -41.64
C GLU A 253 16.09 -6.96 -41.28
N TYR A 254 15.34 -7.79 -40.54
CA TYR A 254 13.94 -7.53 -40.19
C TYR A 254 13.70 -7.41 -38.68
N TYR A 255 14.78 -7.41 -37.89
CA TYR A 255 14.73 -7.42 -36.42
C TYR A 255 13.74 -8.46 -35.89
N SER A 256 13.88 -9.70 -36.35
CA SER A 256 12.93 -10.77 -36.03
C SER A 256 13.60 -12.04 -35.54
N TYR A 257 12.89 -12.84 -34.75
CA TYR A 257 13.44 -13.98 -34.03
C TYR A 257 12.48 -15.18 -34.06
N TYR A 258 13.03 -16.37 -34.29
CA TYR A 258 12.26 -17.60 -34.21
C TYR A 258 13.13 -18.79 -33.77
N PHE A 259 13.00 -19.18 -32.50
CA PHE A 259 13.59 -20.41 -31.96
C PHE A 259 12.58 -21.56 -31.99
N ASN A 260 13.01 -22.72 -32.49
CA ASN A 260 12.18 -23.93 -32.59
C ASN A 260 12.81 -25.16 -31.92
N GLY A 261 13.80 -24.92 -31.05
CA GLY A 261 14.47 -25.98 -30.30
C GLY A 261 13.76 -26.33 -29.00
N THR A 262 14.38 -27.23 -28.23
CA THR A 262 13.85 -27.71 -26.95
C THR A 262 14.57 -27.13 -25.75
N SER A 263 15.74 -26.52 -25.93
CA SER A 263 16.56 -25.95 -24.85
C SER A 263 15.81 -24.93 -24.02
N GLU A 264 16.06 -24.92 -22.71
CA GLU A 264 15.30 -24.11 -21.77
C GLU A 264 15.45 -22.59 -21.94
N PRO A 265 14.44 -21.80 -21.55
CA PRO A 265 14.52 -20.35 -21.60
C PRO A 265 15.74 -19.83 -20.84
N ASN A 266 16.41 -18.83 -21.39
CA ASN A 266 17.60 -18.22 -20.80
C ASN A 266 17.53 -16.67 -20.76
N HIS A 267 16.52 -16.08 -21.40
CA HIS A 267 16.35 -14.63 -21.46
C HIS A 267 14.91 -14.23 -21.15
N ALA A 268 14.74 -13.05 -20.57
CA ALA A 268 13.45 -12.47 -20.23
C ALA A 268 13.25 -11.15 -20.97
N VAL A 269 12.07 -10.96 -21.53
CA VAL A 269 11.69 -9.80 -22.33
C VAL A 269 10.24 -9.43 -22.04
N ALA A 270 9.75 -8.31 -22.56
CA ALA A 270 8.35 -7.93 -22.40
C ALA A 270 7.60 -7.93 -23.74
N ILE A 271 6.48 -8.63 -23.83
CA ILE A 271 5.53 -8.55 -24.94
C ILE A 271 4.82 -7.20 -24.83
N VAL A 272 4.94 -6.38 -25.87
CA VAL A 272 4.37 -5.03 -25.92
C VAL A 272 3.33 -4.85 -27.02
N GLY A 273 3.00 -5.92 -27.73
CA GLY A 273 2.10 -5.87 -28.86
C GLY A 273 2.20 -7.13 -29.71
N TRP A 274 1.51 -7.11 -30.83
CA TRP A 274 1.53 -8.20 -31.80
C TRP A 274 1.08 -7.73 -33.19
N ASP A 275 1.41 -8.55 -34.18
CA ASP A 275 0.94 -8.45 -35.56
C ASP A 275 0.62 -9.86 -36.06
N ASP A 276 -0.67 -10.19 -36.17
CA ASP A 276 -1.16 -11.50 -36.64
C ASP A 276 -0.80 -11.75 -38.11
N SER A 277 -0.48 -10.71 -38.87
CA SER A 277 -0.16 -10.77 -40.29
C SER A 277 1.34 -10.74 -40.60
N TYR A 278 2.19 -10.59 -39.57
CA TYR A 278 3.65 -10.47 -39.73
C TYR A 278 4.21 -11.60 -40.59
N ASP A 279 4.89 -11.23 -41.67
CA ASP A 279 5.30 -12.17 -42.72
C ASP A 279 6.37 -13.14 -42.18
N ARG A 280 6.06 -14.43 -42.25
CA ARG A 280 6.97 -15.51 -41.85
C ARG A 280 8.30 -15.52 -42.63
N SER A 281 8.36 -14.90 -43.80
CA SER A 281 9.59 -14.82 -44.59
C SER A 281 10.63 -13.83 -44.03
N ASN A 282 10.25 -12.99 -43.07
CA ASN A 282 11.15 -12.04 -42.42
C ASN A 282 12.10 -12.68 -41.40
N PHE A 283 11.87 -13.94 -41.01
CA PHE A 283 12.67 -14.67 -40.02
C PHE A 283 13.81 -15.46 -40.67
N SER A 284 14.97 -15.54 -40.00
CA SER A 284 16.15 -16.30 -40.46
C SER A 284 15.85 -17.79 -40.69
N LYS A 285 14.95 -18.36 -39.90
CA LYS A 285 14.31 -19.65 -40.14
C LYS A 285 12.83 -19.37 -40.37
N VAL A 286 12.25 -19.91 -41.43
CA VAL A 286 10.84 -19.64 -41.77
C VAL A 286 9.92 -20.42 -40.83
N PRO A 287 9.10 -19.77 -39.97
CA PRO A 287 8.14 -20.46 -39.13
C PRO A 287 6.98 -21.05 -39.95
N PRO A 288 6.20 -21.98 -39.35
CA PRO A 288 5.08 -22.62 -40.03
C PRO A 288 4.01 -21.65 -40.58
N GLY A 289 3.76 -20.53 -39.91
CA GLY A 289 2.78 -19.53 -40.32
C GLY A 289 3.20 -18.10 -40.00
N ASN A 290 2.38 -17.15 -40.45
CA ASN A 290 2.53 -15.73 -40.14
C ASN A 290 2.13 -15.45 -38.68
N GLY A 291 2.50 -14.27 -38.20
CA GLY A 291 2.12 -13.79 -36.89
C GLY A 291 3.30 -13.73 -35.93
N ALA A 292 3.41 -12.61 -35.23
CA ALA A 292 4.50 -12.37 -34.29
C ALA A 292 4.07 -11.49 -33.12
N PHE A 293 4.66 -11.74 -31.96
CA PHE A 293 4.68 -10.79 -30.86
C PHE A 293 5.67 -9.67 -31.16
N ILE A 294 5.36 -8.46 -30.71
CA ILE A 294 6.31 -7.34 -30.65
C ILE A 294 6.89 -7.36 -29.23
N MET A 295 8.21 -7.45 -29.11
CA MET A 295 8.88 -7.57 -27.82
C MET A 295 9.81 -6.39 -27.56
N LYS A 296 9.84 -5.93 -26.30
CA LYS A 296 10.78 -4.97 -25.74
C LYS A 296 11.92 -5.74 -25.08
N ASN A 297 13.15 -5.51 -25.55
CA ASN A 297 14.35 -6.10 -24.97
C ASN A 297 14.96 -5.15 -23.89
N SER A 298 16.08 -5.56 -23.30
CA SER A 298 16.84 -4.83 -22.28
C SER A 298 18.30 -4.59 -22.68
N TRP A 299 18.58 -4.49 -23.99
CA TRP A 299 19.94 -4.34 -24.55
C TRP A 299 20.18 -2.96 -25.16
N GLY A 300 19.46 -1.96 -24.63
CA GLY A 300 19.55 -0.59 -25.07
C GLY A 300 18.82 -0.29 -26.39
N PRO A 301 18.67 1.01 -26.71
CA PRO A 301 17.98 1.45 -27.92
C PRO A 301 18.81 1.28 -29.20
N GLU A 302 20.09 0.95 -29.10
CA GLU A 302 20.95 0.75 -30.29
C GLU A 302 20.84 -0.67 -30.86
N TRP A 303 20.26 -1.61 -30.10
CA TRP A 303 20.05 -2.99 -30.54
C TRP A 303 18.68 -3.15 -31.23
N GLY A 304 18.60 -3.96 -32.29
CA GLY A 304 17.34 -4.26 -32.97
C GLY A 304 16.63 -3.04 -33.57
N ASP A 305 15.29 -3.05 -33.57
CA ASP A 305 14.46 -1.89 -33.94
C ASP A 305 14.28 -0.98 -32.73
N LYS A 306 15.30 -0.19 -32.39
CA LYS A 306 15.31 0.71 -31.23
C LYS A 306 15.06 0.01 -29.90
N GLY A 307 15.64 -1.18 -29.75
CA GLY A 307 15.48 -2.07 -28.59
C GLY A 307 14.26 -2.99 -28.67
N TYR A 308 13.51 -2.96 -29.78
CA TYR A 308 12.37 -3.84 -30.05
C TYR A 308 12.67 -4.83 -31.17
N PHE A 309 11.90 -5.91 -31.21
CA PHE A 309 12.01 -6.94 -32.25
C PHE A 309 10.73 -7.78 -32.32
N TYR A 310 10.56 -8.50 -33.43
CA TYR A 310 9.42 -9.39 -33.65
C TYR A 310 9.79 -10.83 -33.30
N VAL A 311 8.95 -11.51 -32.51
CA VAL A 311 9.14 -12.93 -32.19
C VAL A 311 7.99 -13.74 -32.73
N SER A 312 8.30 -14.74 -33.56
CA SER A 312 7.29 -15.59 -34.18
C SER A 312 6.36 -16.20 -33.12
N TYR A 313 5.06 -16.24 -33.40
CA TYR A 313 4.11 -16.99 -32.59
C TYR A 313 4.46 -18.46 -32.44
N TYR A 314 5.22 -19.01 -33.38
CA TYR A 314 5.63 -20.40 -33.40
C TYR A 314 6.90 -20.68 -32.59
N ASP A 315 7.52 -19.65 -32.03
CA ASP A 315 8.66 -19.81 -31.12
C ASP A 315 8.29 -20.73 -29.95
N SER A 316 9.17 -21.67 -29.61
CA SER A 316 8.87 -22.74 -28.66
C SER A 316 8.87 -22.32 -27.20
N LYS A 317 9.40 -21.12 -26.88
CA LYS A 317 9.49 -20.63 -25.50
C LYS A 317 8.77 -19.29 -25.31
N ALA A 318 8.70 -18.45 -26.35
CA ALA A 318 8.03 -17.16 -26.29
C ALA A 318 6.56 -17.27 -25.85
N GLY A 319 6.16 -16.40 -24.93
CA GLY A 319 4.80 -16.36 -24.40
C GLY A 319 4.56 -17.30 -23.22
N ASN A 320 5.50 -18.18 -22.90
CA ASN A 320 5.49 -18.97 -21.66
C ASN A 320 6.22 -18.24 -20.52
N GLY A 321 5.90 -18.61 -19.29
CA GLY A 321 6.41 -17.94 -18.10
C GLY A 321 5.93 -16.48 -18.02
N SER A 322 4.72 -16.20 -18.53
CA SER A 322 4.25 -14.83 -18.75
C SER A 322 3.62 -14.18 -17.50
N SER A 323 3.96 -12.92 -17.23
CA SER A 323 3.48 -12.21 -16.04
C SER A 323 3.14 -10.73 -16.26
N VAL A 324 2.24 -10.24 -15.42
CA VAL A 324 1.91 -8.81 -15.29
C VAL A 324 2.15 -8.36 -13.86
N PHE A 325 2.72 -7.18 -13.69
CA PHE A 325 2.91 -6.53 -12.39
C PHE A 325 2.04 -5.27 -12.32
N THR A 326 1.18 -5.16 -11.31
CA THR A 326 0.35 -3.97 -11.05
C THR A 326 0.79 -3.31 -9.76
N ALA A 327 0.61 -1.99 -9.64
CA ALA A 327 0.91 -1.29 -8.40
C ALA A 327 0.13 0.00 -8.25
N GLU A 328 0.03 0.43 -6.99
CA GLU A 328 -0.60 1.67 -6.58
C GLU A 328 0.39 2.57 -5.83
N ASN A 329 -0.06 3.80 -5.54
CA ASN A 329 0.70 4.74 -4.73
C ASN A 329 0.88 4.23 -3.29
N PRO A 330 2.03 4.53 -2.64
CA PRO A 330 2.36 3.98 -1.34
C PRO A 330 1.46 4.49 -0.21
N GLU A 331 0.66 5.54 -0.42
CA GLU A 331 -0.31 6.04 0.55
C GLU A 331 -1.55 5.14 0.70
N ASN A 332 -1.66 4.06 -0.09
CA ASN A 332 -2.75 3.09 0.06
C ASN A 332 -2.69 2.38 1.41
N TYR A 333 -1.48 2.05 1.89
CA TYR A 333 -1.22 1.37 3.15
C TYR A 333 0.05 1.90 3.83
N GLU A 334 0.00 2.08 5.14
CA GLU A 334 1.14 2.65 5.89
C GLU A 334 2.07 1.57 6.46
N TYR A 335 1.50 0.46 6.93
CA TYR A 335 2.25 -0.63 7.54
C TYR A 335 1.97 -1.97 6.87
N ILE A 336 2.99 -2.82 6.87
CA ILE A 336 2.94 -4.21 6.43
C ILE A 336 3.34 -5.15 7.56
N TYR A 337 2.55 -6.19 7.76
CA TYR A 337 2.85 -7.33 8.61
C TYR A 337 3.07 -8.55 7.72
N GLN A 338 4.25 -9.17 7.85
CA GLN A 338 4.67 -10.29 7.00
C GLN A 338 5.72 -11.14 7.73
N TYR A 339 5.84 -12.39 7.32
CA TYR A 339 6.87 -13.33 7.78
C TYR A 339 7.60 -14.05 6.63
N ASP A 340 7.37 -13.60 5.39
CA ASP A 340 7.79 -14.24 4.15
C ASP A 340 8.52 -13.25 3.19
N PRO A 341 9.64 -12.62 3.60
CA PRO A 341 10.36 -11.69 2.73
C PRO A 341 10.91 -12.30 1.43
N LEU A 342 11.28 -13.57 1.39
CA LEU A 342 11.68 -14.29 0.17
C LEU A 342 10.47 -14.78 -0.65
N GLY A 343 9.25 -14.61 -0.13
CA GLY A 343 8.01 -14.89 -0.83
C GLY A 343 7.82 -16.37 -1.17
N TRP A 344 7.27 -16.63 -2.36
CA TRP A 344 6.84 -17.97 -2.75
C TRP A 344 8.02 -18.82 -3.27
N VAL A 345 8.52 -19.74 -2.43
CA VAL A 345 9.66 -20.62 -2.73
C VAL A 345 9.27 -22.09 -2.82
N SER A 346 8.18 -22.49 -2.18
CA SER A 346 7.63 -23.85 -2.27
C SER A 346 6.10 -23.80 -2.17
N SER A 347 5.43 -24.91 -2.50
CA SER A 347 4.02 -25.10 -2.20
C SER A 347 3.78 -26.37 -1.38
N MET A 348 2.65 -26.44 -0.69
CA MET A 348 2.13 -27.67 -0.07
C MET A 348 0.62 -27.77 -0.20
N GLY A 349 0.06 -28.93 0.14
CA GLY A 349 -1.38 -29.14 0.15
C GLY A 349 -1.78 -30.47 0.74
N TYR A 350 -3.10 -30.70 0.78
CA TYR A 350 -3.69 -31.92 1.33
C TYR A 350 -4.18 -32.83 0.20
N SER A 351 -4.78 -33.98 0.55
CA SER A 351 -5.37 -34.91 -0.42
C SER A 351 -6.51 -34.29 -1.24
N LYS A 352 -7.13 -33.21 -0.75
CA LYS A 352 -8.20 -32.48 -1.42
C LYS A 352 -7.69 -31.11 -1.89
N PRO A 353 -8.28 -30.52 -2.95
CA PRO A 353 -7.99 -29.16 -3.38
C PRO A 353 -8.66 -28.12 -2.48
N LEU A 354 -8.35 -28.23 -1.19
CA LEU A 354 -8.85 -27.38 -0.11
C LEU A 354 -7.76 -27.29 0.96
N ALA A 355 -7.48 -26.08 1.41
CA ALA A 355 -6.57 -25.81 2.50
C ALA A 355 -7.03 -24.60 3.31
N TRP A 356 -6.71 -24.59 4.60
CA TRP A 356 -6.79 -23.42 5.46
C TRP A 356 -5.38 -23.03 5.86
N VAL A 357 -5.08 -21.74 5.76
CA VAL A 357 -3.78 -21.14 6.05
C VAL A 357 -3.96 -19.93 6.95
N SER A 358 -2.96 -19.60 7.77
CA SER A 358 -3.02 -18.43 8.61
C SER A 358 -1.67 -17.90 9.02
N ASN A 359 -1.56 -16.57 9.13
CA ASN A 359 -0.52 -15.90 9.90
C ASN A 359 -1.13 -15.19 11.12
N VAL A 360 -0.42 -15.25 12.25
CA VAL A 360 -0.76 -14.54 13.50
C VAL A 360 0.24 -13.42 13.71
N PHE A 361 -0.25 -12.20 13.83
CA PHE A 361 0.54 -10.98 13.99
C PHE A 361 0.23 -10.31 15.34
N THR A 362 1.05 -9.32 15.70
CA THR A 362 0.83 -8.45 16.85
C THR A 362 0.91 -7.01 16.38
N ALA A 363 -0.16 -6.23 16.57
CA ALA A 363 -0.23 -4.85 16.15
C ALA A 363 0.84 -4.00 16.88
N LYS A 364 1.54 -3.13 16.13
CA LYS A 364 2.63 -2.30 16.67
C LYS A 364 2.10 -1.02 17.31
N SER A 365 1.00 -0.50 16.78
CA SER A 365 0.32 0.70 17.25
C SER A 365 -1.20 0.57 17.11
N ASP A 366 -1.93 1.61 17.49
CA ASP A 366 -3.37 1.68 17.23
C ASP A 366 -3.57 1.90 15.72
N GLU A 367 -4.14 0.89 15.07
CA GLU A 367 -4.15 0.78 13.61
C GLU A 367 -5.51 0.32 13.10
N VAL A 368 -5.77 0.58 11.82
CA VAL A 368 -6.91 0.06 11.09
C VAL A 368 -6.41 -0.94 10.05
N PHE A 369 -6.88 -2.18 10.14
CA PHE A 369 -6.63 -3.22 9.15
C PHE A 369 -7.40 -2.91 7.86
N LYS A 370 -6.69 -2.83 6.72
CA LYS A 370 -7.25 -2.45 5.42
C LYS A 370 -7.25 -3.56 4.36
N ALA A 371 -6.21 -4.39 4.28
CA ALA A 371 -6.11 -5.38 3.20
C ALA A 371 -5.24 -6.59 3.55
N VAL A 372 -5.49 -7.70 2.86
CA VAL A 372 -4.72 -8.94 2.97
C VAL A 372 -4.13 -9.26 1.61
N SER A 373 -2.85 -9.66 1.56
CA SER A 373 -2.30 -10.30 0.37
C SER A 373 -1.90 -11.74 0.60
N PHE A 374 -2.00 -12.55 -0.46
CA PHE A 374 -1.55 -13.93 -0.50
C PHE A 374 -1.30 -14.36 -1.94
N TYR A 375 -0.61 -15.49 -2.12
CA TYR A 375 -0.47 -16.10 -3.44
C TYR A 375 -1.55 -17.16 -3.67
N THR A 376 -1.97 -17.30 -4.93
CA THR A 376 -2.76 -18.44 -5.40
C THR A 376 -1.93 -19.24 -6.39
N THR A 377 -1.94 -20.57 -6.22
CA THR A 377 -1.05 -21.48 -6.97
C THR A 377 -1.61 -21.90 -8.32
N ASP A 378 -2.90 -21.66 -8.57
CA ASP A 378 -3.58 -21.95 -9.81
C ASP A 378 -4.72 -20.93 -10.03
N SER A 379 -5.14 -20.77 -11.29
CA SER A 379 -6.24 -19.91 -11.72
C SER A 379 -7.58 -20.36 -11.11
N ASN A 380 -8.54 -19.44 -11.08
CA ASN A 380 -9.90 -19.69 -10.57
C ASN A 380 -9.94 -20.19 -9.10
N CYS A 381 -8.98 -19.75 -8.29
CA CYS A 381 -8.91 -20.11 -6.87
C CYS A 381 -9.93 -19.31 -6.06
N ASN A 382 -10.83 -20.00 -5.37
CA ASN A 382 -11.77 -19.37 -4.45
C ASN A 382 -11.12 -19.20 -3.07
N TYR A 383 -11.33 -18.04 -2.46
CA TYR A 383 -10.85 -17.73 -1.13
C TYR A 383 -12.00 -17.33 -0.20
N GLU A 384 -11.83 -17.64 1.08
CA GLU A 384 -12.60 -17.07 2.19
C GLU A 384 -11.60 -16.59 3.25
N ILE A 385 -11.47 -15.26 3.39
CA ILE A 385 -10.66 -14.57 4.38
C ILE A 385 -11.49 -14.36 5.65
N TYR A 386 -10.87 -14.60 6.80
CA TYR A 386 -11.41 -14.42 8.13
C TYR A 386 -10.38 -13.69 8.99
N ILE A 387 -10.77 -12.59 9.60
CA ILE A 387 -9.91 -11.82 10.52
C ILE A 387 -10.36 -12.12 11.94
N TYR A 388 -9.43 -12.54 12.80
CA TYR A 388 -9.68 -12.73 14.23
C TYR A 388 -8.82 -11.76 15.03
N THR A 389 -9.39 -11.24 16.12
CA THR A 389 -8.65 -10.54 17.17
C THR A 389 -8.50 -11.44 18.38
N ASP A 390 -7.38 -11.29 19.09
CA ASP A 390 -7.04 -12.03 20.31
C ASP A 390 -7.16 -13.56 20.15
N PRO A 391 -6.48 -14.16 19.16
CA PRO A 391 -6.50 -15.61 18.99
C PRO A 391 -5.90 -16.32 20.22
N VAL A 392 -6.58 -17.37 20.69
CA VAL A 392 -6.21 -18.12 21.92
C VAL A 392 -5.91 -19.60 21.67
N SER A 393 -6.30 -20.14 20.51
CA SER A 393 -6.10 -21.54 20.14
C SER A 393 -5.52 -21.62 18.72
N GLY A 394 -4.20 -21.49 18.60
CA GLY A 394 -3.57 -21.31 17.29
C GLY A 394 -4.03 -19.99 16.67
N PRO A 395 -4.52 -19.96 15.42
CA PRO A 395 -4.91 -18.72 14.77
C PRO A 395 -6.34 -18.29 15.06
N ILE A 396 -7.14 -19.05 15.81
CA ILE A 396 -8.57 -18.75 16.00
C ILE A 396 -8.90 -18.21 17.39
N ASN A 397 -9.92 -17.35 17.43
CA ASN A 397 -10.64 -16.99 18.64
C ASN A 397 -12.01 -17.72 18.65
N PRO A 398 -12.36 -18.49 19.71
CA PRO A 398 -13.65 -19.18 19.82
C PRO A 398 -14.88 -18.27 19.73
N ALA A 399 -14.73 -16.96 19.98
CA ALA A 399 -15.79 -15.97 19.79
C ALA A 399 -16.19 -15.78 18.31
N GLY A 400 -15.36 -16.25 17.37
CA GLY A 400 -15.55 -16.10 15.94
C GLY A 400 -14.71 -14.96 15.33
N PRO A 401 -14.68 -14.85 13.99
CA PRO A 401 -13.97 -13.79 13.30
C PRO A 401 -14.71 -12.45 13.47
N VAL A 402 -13.96 -11.36 13.55
CA VAL A 402 -14.49 -9.99 13.57
C VAL A 402 -14.86 -9.50 12.17
N LEU A 403 -14.29 -10.12 11.13
CA LEU A 403 -14.57 -9.82 9.73
C LEU A 403 -14.40 -11.08 8.88
N SER A 404 -15.22 -11.22 7.83
CA SER A 404 -14.98 -12.18 6.77
C SER A 404 -15.22 -11.57 5.38
N LYS A 405 -14.50 -12.08 4.38
CA LYS A 405 -14.63 -11.70 2.97
C LYS A 405 -14.36 -12.92 2.10
N ASN A 406 -15.12 -13.12 1.04
CA ASN A 406 -14.88 -14.20 0.08
C ASN A 406 -14.81 -13.65 -1.35
N GLY A 407 -14.27 -14.47 -2.24
CA GLY A 407 -14.16 -14.15 -3.65
C GLY A 407 -13.42 -15.22 -4.43
N THR A 408 -13.08 -14.89 -5.66
CA THR A 408 -12.35 -15.76 -6.58
C THR A 408 -11.21 -14.97 -7.22
N CYS A 409 -9.98 -15.46 -7.05
CA CYS A 409 -8.84 -15.02 -7.85
C CYS A 409 -8.93 -15.74 -9.20
N LEU A 410 -9.21 -15.00 -10.28
CA LEU A 410 -9.35 -15.58 -11.61
C LEU A 410 -8.01 -16.07 -12.18
N THR A 411 -6.90 -15.51 -11.71
CA THR A 411 -5.55 -15.82 -12.16
C THR A 411 -4.70 -16.35 -11.00
N ALA A 412 -3.70 -17.16 -11.32
CA ALA A 412 -2.65 -17.50 -10.37
C ALA A 412 -1.73 -16.29 -10.11
N GLY A 413 -0.99 -16.33 -8.99
CA GLY A 413 0.02 -15.33 -8.64
C GLY A 413 -0.25 -14.62 -7.31
N TYR A 414 0.31 -13.43 -7.13
CA TYR A 414 0.17 -12.61 -5.92
C TYR A 414 -1.04 -11.69 -6.04
N HIS A 415 -1.85 -11.60 -4.98
CA HIS A 415 -3.09 -10.82 -4.97
C HIS A 415 -3.19 -9.98 -3.71
N THR A 416 -3.65 -8.73 -3.84
CA THR A 416 -3.99 -7.87 -2.70
C THR A 416 -5.51 -7.66 -2.65
N ILE A 417 -6.12 -8.12 -1.56
CA ILE A 417 -7.57 -8.06 -1.35
C ILE A 417 -7.90 -7.03 -0.29
N SER A 418 -8.52 -5.92 -0.72
CA SER A 418 -9.07 -4.91 0.20
C SER A 418 -10.24 -5.45 1.01
N LEU A 419 -10.30 -5.11 2.29
CA LEU A 419 -11.41 -5.45 3.17
C LEU A 419 -12.55 -4.44 2.98
N ASP A 420 -13.80 -4.91 3.12
CA ASP A 420 -15.00 -4.08 2.89
C ASP A 420 -15.38 -3.21 4.10
N SER A 421 -14.73 -3.44 5.24
CA SER A 421 -14.95 -2.70 6.49
C SER A 421 -13.68 -2.66 7.32
N GLU A 422 -13.59 -1.65 8.17
CA GLU A 422 -12.43 -1.43 9.05
C GLU A 422 -12.41 -2.43 10.21
N VAL A 423 -11.25 -3.02 10.49
CA VAL A 423 -10.99 -3.74 11.74
C VAL A 423 -9.99 -2.94 12.54
N ARG A 424 -10.38 -2.49 13.74
CA ARG A 424 -9.48 -1.77 14.63
C ARG A 424 -8.60 -2.73 15.40
N LEU A 425 -7.33 -2.37 15.47
CA LEU A 425 -6.30 -3.05 16.23
C LEU A 425 -5.75 -2.08 17.27
N ILE A 426 -5.58 -2.57 18.48
CA ILE A 426 -4.96 -1.80 19.57
C ILE A 426 -3.48 -2.18 19.62
N ALA A 427 -2.60 -1.24 19.98
CA ALA A 427 -1.18 -1.51 20.16
C ALA A 427 -0.95 -2.74 21.07
N GLY A 428 -0.17 -3.71 20.59
CA GLY A 428 0.13 -4.96 21.29
C GLY A 428 -0.95 -6.04 21.17
N GLN A 429 -2.10 -5.76 20.54
CA GLN A 429 -3.16 -6.74 20.31
C GLN A 429 -2.70 -7.79 19.29
N LYS A 430 -2.96 -9.05 19.60
CA LYS A 430 -2.76 -10.12 18.61
C LYS A 430 -3.94 -10.17 17.65
N PHE A 431 -3.65 -10.43 16.39
CA PHE A 431 -4.67 -10.67 15.38
C PHE A 431 -4.18 -11.74 14.42
N SER A 432 -5.10 -12.40 13.72
CA SER A 432 -4.74 -13.38 12.72
C SER A 432 -5.51 -13.14 11.43
N VAL A 433 -4.85 -13.51 10.34
CA VAL A 433 -5.46 -13.62 9.02
C VAL A 433 -5.60 -15.11 8.74
N VAL A 434 -6.83 -15.59 8.64
CA VAL A 434 -7.14 -16.97 8.29
C VAL A 434 -7.74 -16.98 6.90
N ILE A 435 -7.20 -17.80 5.99
CA ILE A 435 -7.69 -17.92 4.62
C ILE A 435 -8.00 -19.37 4.33
N LYS A 436 -9.22 -19.65 3.90
CA LYS A 436 -9.58 -20.92 3.27
C LYS A 436 -9.43 -20.77 1.77
N LEU A 437 -8.63 -21.64 1.18
CA LEU A 437 -8.40 -21.72 -0.26
C LEU A 437 -9.04 -22.99 -0.80
N THR A 438 -9.73 -22.86 -1.94
CA THR A 438 -10.24 -24.00 -2.70
C THR A 438 -9.98 -23.77 -4.18
N ASN A 439 -9.66 -24.84 -4.90
CA ASN A 439 -9.43 -24.77 -6.33
C ASN A 439 -10.17 -25.92 -7.05
N PRO A 440 -10.61 -25.74 -8.31
CA PRO A 440 -11.29 -26.81 -9.04
C PRO A 440 -10.45 -28.06 -9.30
N SER A 441 -9.14 -27.92 -9.49
CA SER A 441 -8.28 -28.95 -10.11
C SER A 441 -6.95 -29.18 -9.40
N TYR A 442 -6.35 -28.15 -8.79
CA TYR A 442 -5.03 -28.25 -8.19
C TYR A 442 -5.07 -28.36 -6.66
N ARG A 443 -4.24 -29.24 -6.08
CA ARG A 443 -4.28 -29.57 -4.63
C ARG A 443 -3.24 -28.88 -3.75
N TYR A 444 -2.12 -28.40 -4.32
CA TYR A 444 -1.06 -27.76 -3.55
C TYR A 444 -1.32 -26.26 -3.40
N LEU A 445 -2.31 -25.92 -2.56
CA LEU A 445 -2.87 -24.58 -2.43
C LEU A 445 -2.15 -23.66 -1.46
N ILE A 446 -1.09 -24.12 -0.81
CA ILE A 446 -0.42 -23.38 0.27
C ILE A 446 0.96 -22.93 -0.22
N PRO A 447 1.11 -21.67 -0.66
CA PRO A 447 2.41 -21.07 -0.94
C PRO A 447 3.22 -20.89 0.35
N LEU A 448 4.52 -21.18 0.27
CA LEU A 448 5.44 -21.16 1.41
C LEU A 448 6.72 -20.42 1.07
N GLU A 449 7.17 -19.63 2.05
CA GLU A 449 8.59 -19.38 2.23
C GLU A 449 9.18 -20.53 3.05
N LYS A 450 10.29 -21.08 2.59
CA LYS A 450 11.08 -22.06 3.37
C LYS A 450 12.56 -21.98 3.02
N PRO A 451 13.46 -22.51 3.88
CA PRO A 451 14.86 -22.63 3.52
C PRO A 451 15.04 -23.67 2.42
N LYS A 452 15.89 -23.33 1.47
CA LYS A 452 16.37 -24.21 0.43
C LYS A 452 17.83 -23.89 0.16
N ASP A 453 18.66 -24.92 0.18
CA ASP A 453 20.10 -24.79 -0.01
C ASP A 453 20.43 -24.15 -1.36
N SER A 454 21.37 -23.20 -1.33
CA SER A 454 21.82 -22.43 -2.51
C SER A 454 20.69 -21.69 -3.25
N TRP A 455 19.62 -21.33 -2.54
CA TRP A 455 18.53 -20.53 -3.11
C TRP A 455 17.93 -19.58 -2.09
N SER A 456 17.29 -20.11 -1.03
CA SER A 456 16.56 -19.35 -0.02
C SER A 456 16.99 -19.72 1.40
N SER A 457 18.27 -20.09 1.60
CA SER A 457 18.78 -20.60 2.87
C SER A 457 18.57 -19.63 4.05
N LYS A 458 18.31 -18.36 3.76
CA LYS A 458 18.05 -17.28 4.73
C LYS A 458 16.61 -17.17 5.21
N ALA A 459 15.66 -17.96 4.70
CA ALA A 459 14.30 -18.03 5.23
C ALA A 459 14.30 -18.36 6.73
N ARG A 460 13.47 -17.69 7.53
CA ARG A 460 13.37 -17.87 8.98
C ARG A 460 11.90 -17.88 9.39
N ALA A 461 11.58 -18.66 10.43
CA ALA A 461 10.26 -18.64 11.04
C ALA A 461 10.38 -18.86 12.55
N ASN A 462 9.47 -18.28 13.30
CA ASN A 462 9.28 -18.55 14.72
C ASN A 462 8.02 -19.40 14.95
N THR A 463 8.02 -20.16 16.05
CA THR A 463 6.82 -20.87 16.51
C THR A 463 5.70 -19.87 16.83
N GLY A 464 4.50 -20.16 16.33
CA GLY A 464 3.30 -19.36 16.54
C GLY A 464 3.04 -18.30 15.47
N GLU A 465 3.87 -18.22 14.42
CA GLU A 465 3.68 -17.29 13.30
C GLU A 465 2.67 -17.83 12.28
N SER A 466 2.97 -18.98 11.67
CA SER A 466 2.20 -19.56 10.57
C SER A 466 1.48 -20.85 10.96
N PHE A 467 0.24 -21.01 10.53
CA PHE A 467 -0.57 -22.21 10.78
C PHE A 467 -1.25 -22.71 9.50
N ILE A 468 -1.41 -24.03 9.41
CA ILE A 468 -2.12 -24.71 8.33
C ILE A 468 -3.15 -25.70 8.89
N SER A 469 -4.21 -25.96 8.13
CA SER A 469 -5.23 -26.94 8.47
C SER A 469 -5.93 -27.49 7.23
N SER A 470 -6.28 -28.78 7.24
CA SER A 470 -7.13 -29.38 6.20
C SER A 470 -8.63 -29.14 6.44
N SER A 471 -9.02 -28.78 7.67
CA SER A 471 -10.42 -28.71 8.10
C SER A 471 -10.86 -27.35 8.65
N GLY A 472 -9.91 -26.46 8.97
CA GLY A 472 -10.15 -25.21 9.68
C GLY A 472 -10.42 -25.38 11.18
N SER A 473 -10.48 -26.62 11.68
CA SER A 473 -10.78 -26.93 13.09
C SER A 473 -9.55 -27.32 13.90
N THR A 474 -8.60 -28.03 13.28
CA THR A 474 -7.35 -28.45 13.92
C THR A 474 -6.19 -27.84 13.17
N TRP A 475 -5.38 -27.06 13.90
CA TRP A 475 -4.32 -26.26 13.31
C TRP A 475 -2.95 -26.82 13.68
N THR A 476 -2.07 -26.87 12.67
CA THR A 476 -0.67 -27.23 12.82
C THR A 476 0.17 -26.01 12.55
N ASP A 477 1.09 -25.69 13.45
CA ASP A 477 2.11 -24.67 13.22
C ASP A 477 3.08 -25.18 12.15
N VAL A 478 3.23 -24.42 11.06
CA VAL A 478 4.03 -24.83 9.90
C VAL A 478 5.48 -25.09 10.30
N ASN A 479 6.04 -24.29 11.21
CA ASN A 479 7.42 -24.40 11.66
C ASN A 479 7.70 -25.73 12.36
N THR A 480 6.67 -26.38 12.92
CA THR A 480 6.80 -27.71 13.55
C THR A 480 6.92 -28.85 12.54
N SER A 481 6.33 -28.67 11.36
CA SER A 481 6.34 -29.68 10.28
C SER A 481 7.48 -29.42 9.29
N TYR A 482 7.80 -28.15 9.05
CA TYR A 482 8.83 -27.68 8.15
C TYR A 482 9.55 -26.50 8.80
N ALA A 483 10.72 -26.77 9.36
CA ALA A 483 11.48 -25.77 10.11
C ALA A 483 11.76 -24.51 9.28
N ASN A 484 11.69 -23.34 9.93
CA ASN A 484 11.90 -22.02 9.35
C ASN A 484 10.98 -21.69 8.16
N SER A 485 9.77 -22.26 8.13
CA SER A 485 8.84 -22.05 7.02
C SER A 485 7.60 -21.26 7.46
N ASN A 486 7.20 -20.30 6.62
CA ASN A 486 6.02 -19.47 6.83
C ASN A 486 5.10 -19.53 5.61
N VAL A 487 3.78 -19.41 5.83
CA VAL A 487 2.83 -19.23 4.71
C VAL A 487 2.94 -17.80 4.18
N CYS A 488 2.78 -17.64 2.86
CA CYS A 488 2.89 -16.33 2.22
C CYS A 488 1.60 -15.52 2.37
N ILE A 489 1.40 -14.93 3.55
CA ILE A 489 0.27 -14.04 3.86
C ILE A 489 0.82 -12.75 4.46
N LYS A 490 0.33 -11.62 3.95
CA LYS A 490 0.64 -10.29 4.49
C LYS A 490 -0.63 -9.56 4.87
N ALA A 491 -0.54 -8.72 5.90
CA ALA A 491 -1.61 -7.84 6.35
C ALA A 491 -1.16 -6.38 6.25
N PHE A 492 -2.05 -5.54 5.73
CA PHE A 492 -1.80 -4.12 5.51
C PHE A 492 -2.71 -3.29 6.40
N THR A 493 -2.12 -2.31 7.09
CA THR A 493 -2.82 -1.45 8.04
C THR A 493 -2.42 0.01 7.83
N ASN A 494 -3.26 0.91 8.35
CA ASN A 494 -2.99 2.36 8.39
C ASN A 494 -3.09 2.83 9.83
N SER A 495 -2.41 3.92 10.17
CA SER A 495 -2.62 4.59 11.45
C SER A 495 -4.09 5.01 11.62
N VAL A 496 -4.60 4.95 12.85
CA VAL A 496 -5.92 5.49 13.18
C VAL A 496 -5.91 7.02 13.02
N LEU A 497 -6.77 7.54 12.14
CA LEU A 497 -6.94 9.00 11.99
C LEU A 497 -7.82 9.54 13.13
N LEU A 498 -7.18 10.23 14.08
CA LEU A 498 -7.87 10.95 15.15
C LEU A 498 -8.42 12.29 14.63
N PRO A 499 -9.56 12.77 15.17
CA PRO A 499 -10.08 14.08 14.81
C PRO A 499 -9.12 15.17 15.29
N ILE A 500 -9.05 16.27 14.55
CA ILE A 500 -8.26 17.45 14.91
C ILE A 500 -9.23 18.60 15.12
N ALA A 501 -9.42 19.05 16.35
CA ALA A 501 -10.29 20.17 16.64
C ALA A 501 -9.64 21.49 16.26
N ASN A 502 -10.34 22.29 15.47
CA ASN A 502 -9.88 23.61 15.11
C ASN A 502 -11.06 24.54 14.84
N PHE A 503 -10.93 25.80 15.22
CA PHE A 503 -11.90 26.84 14.90
C PHE A 503 -11.29 28.24 14.86
N SER A 504 -12.09 29.15 14.31
CA SER A 504 -11.88 30.60 14.35
C SER A 504 -13.19 31.31 14.74
N SER A 505 -13.09 32.56 15.19
CA SER A 505 -14.24 33.45 15.40
C SER A 505 -14.08 34.72 14.56
N ASN A 506 -15.19 35.39 14.25
CA ASN A 506 -15.16 36.66 13.53
C ASN A 506 -14.56 37.82 14.35
N ILE A 507 -14.75 37.77 15.68
CA ILE A 507 -14.22 38.72 16.66
C ILE A 507 -13.83 37.96 17.94
N THR A 508 -12.87 38.50 18.70
CA THR A 508 -12.43 37.94 19.99
C THR A 508 -12.67 38.90 21.16
N GLU A 509 -13.13 40.12 20.88
CA GLU A 509 -13.43 41.12 21.90
C GLU A 509 -14.57 42.05 21.45
N GLY A 510 -15.40 42.50 22.40
CA GLY A 510 -16.44 43.50 22.17
C GLY A 510 -17.30 43.73 23.41
N TYR A 511 -18.28 44.64 23.34
CA TYR A 511 -19.13 44.98 24.49
C TYR A 511 -20.35 44.05 24.63
N ALA A 512 -20.78 43.80 25.88
CA ALA A 512 -22.02 43.09 26.15
C ALA A 512 -23.27 43.88 25.67
N PRO A 513 -24.30 43.21 25.11
CA PRO A 513 -24.30 41.81 24.68
C PRO A 513 -23.48 41.63 23.38
N LEU A 514 -22.58 40.65 23.36
CA LEU A 514 -21.67 40.40 22.23
C LEU A 514 -22.10 39.16 21.45
N SER A 515 -22.44 39.32 20.18
CA SER A 515 -22.72 38.20 19.27
C SER A 515 -21.46 37.82 18.49
N VAL A 516 -21.01 36.58 18.64
CA VAL A 516 -19.80 36.04 18.00
C VAL A 516 -20.19 34.91 17.06
N GLN A 517 -19.71 34.99 15.82
CA GLN A 517 -19.85 33.92 14.84
C GLN A 517 -18.58 33.07 14.84
N PHE A 518 -18.76 31.75 15.02
CA PHE A 518 -17.69 30.78 14.98
C PHE A 518 -17.67 30.04 13.65
N LYS A 519 -16.48 29.58 13.26
CA LYS A 519 -16.26 28.74 12.09
C LYS A 519 -15.45 27.52 12.48
N ASP A 520 -16.04 26.34 12.33
CA ASP A 520 -15.37 25.05 12.46
C ASP A 520 -14.35 24.88 11.32
N LEU A 521 -13.14 24.50 11.71
CA LEU A 521 -12.00 24.19 10.85
C LEU A 521 -11.43 22.80 11.17
N SER A 522 -12.19 21.98 11.90
CA SER A 522 -11.76 20.68 12.37
C SER A 522 -11.57 19.71 11.20
N GLY A 523 -10.56 18.85 11.33
CA GLY A 523 -10.25 17.79 10.37
C GLY A 523 -10.57 16.42 10.94
N HIS A 524 -10.81 15.43 10.07
CA HIS A 524 -11.02 14.03 10.43
C HIS A 524 -12.12 13.79 11.49
N SER A 525 -13.11 14.68 11.58
CA SER A 525 -14.25 14.56 12.49
C SER A 525 -15.55 14.32 11.72
N THR A 526 -16.42 13.48 12.29
CA THR A 526 -17.79 13.26 11.79
C THR A 526 -18.80 14.11 12.55
N ASP A 527 -18.47 14.50 13.78
CA ASP A 527 -19.33 15.31 14.65
C ASP A 527 -18.55 16.37 15.45
N ARG A 528 -19.26 17.30 16.09
CA ARG A 528 -18.69 18.35 16.92
C ARG A 528 -19.63 18.79 18.05
N THR A 529 -19.06 19.29 19.13
CA THR A 529 -19.82 19.97 20.18
C THR A 529 -19.11 21.27 20.57
N TRP A 530 -19.91 22.29 20.86
CA TRP A 530 -19.47 23.58 21.37
C TRP A 530 -19.92 23.74 22.81
N ASP A 531 -19.01 24.19 23.66
CA ASP A 531 -19.25 24.66 25.01
C ASP A 531 -18.63 26.06 25.09
N PHE A 532 -19.46 27.10 25.00
CA PHE A 532 -19.00 28.48 24.86
C PHE A 532 -18.50 29.08 26.17
N GLU A 533 -18.86 28.45 27.28
CA GLU A 533 -18.57 28.87 28.65
C GLU A 533 -17.50 27.97 29.31
N ASN A 534 -17.19 26.83 28.67
CA ASN A 534 -16.38 25.74 29.18
C ASN A 534 -16.84 25.27 30.58
N ASP A 535 -18.15 25.15 30.75
CA ASP A 535 -18.81 24.74 32.00
C ASP A 535 -19.15 23.24 32.05
N GLY A 536 -18.89 22.51 30.96
CA GLY A 536 -19.16 21.09 30.79
C GLY A 536 -20.52 20.81 30.13
N ASN A 537 -21.32 21.82 29.82
CA ASN A 537 -22.57 21.68 29.08
C ASN A 537 -22.36 21.91 27.57
N ILE A 538 -23.06 21.14 26.75
CA ILE A 538 -23.04 21.31 25.30
C ILE A 538 -24.07 22.38 24.91
N ASP A 539 -23.59 23.49 24.36
CA ASP A 539 -24.41 24.61 23.89
C ASP A 539 -24.85 24.45 22.43
N SER A 540 -24.01 23.84 21.58
CA SER A 540 -24.31 23.68 20.16
C SER A 540 -23.60 22.49 19.52
N VAL A 541 -24.15 22.00 18.42
CA VAL A 541 -23.56 20.98 17.53
C VAL A 541 -23.46 21.47 16.08
N GLU A 542 -23.80 22.72 15.81
CA GLU A 542 -23.73 23.29 14.47
C GLU A 542 -22.26 23.48 14.02
N ALA A 543 -21.99 23.41 12.72
CA ALA A 543 -20.64 23.63 12.20
C ALA A 543 -20.17 25.08 12.33
N ASN A 544 -21.07 26.06 12.21
CA ASN A 544 -20.72 27.48 12.26
C ASN A 544 -21.74 28.27 13.10
N PRO A 545 -21.80 28.02 14.42
CA PRO A 545 -22.82 28.61 15.28
C PRO A 545 -22.57 30.11 15.49
N ILE A 546 -23.62 30.82 15.84
CA ILE A 546 -23.57 32.17 16.38
C ILE A 546 -23.98 32.10 17.84
N HIS A 547 -23.12 32.57 18.75
CA HIS A 547 -23.40 32.61 20.19
C HIS A 547 -23.50 34.05 20.70
N LEU A 548 -24.36 34.28 21.71
CA LEU A 548 -24.61 35.59 22.30
C LEU A 548 -24.15 35.61 23.77
N PHE A 549 -23.02 36.25 24.03
CA PHE A 549 -22.54 36.50 25.38
C PHE A 549 -23.23 37.72 25.97
N SER A 550 -24.12 37.49 26.94
CA SER A 550 -25.02 38.54 27.44
C SER A 550 -24.41 39.43 28.53
N ALA A 551 -23.37 38.96 29.23
CA ALA A 551 -22.73 39.68 30.32
C ALA A 551 -21.25 39.96 30.01
N PRO A 552 -20.65 41.01 30.61
CA PRO A 552 -19.21 41.20 30.60
C PRO A 552 -18.49 40.04 31.30
N GLY A 553 -17.37 39.59 30.74
CA GLY A 553 -16.60 38.45 31.23
C GLY A 553 -15.51 38.01 30.25
N SER A 554 -14.63 37.12 30.69
CA SER A 554 -13.69 36.41 29.81
C SER A 554 -14.18 34.96 29.69
N TYR A 555 -14.61 34.60 28.50
CA TYR A 555 -15.23 33.32 28.18
C TYR A 555 -14.23 32.41 27.49
N THR A 556 -14.10 31.17 27.96
CA THR A 556 -13.29 30.15 27.29
C THR A 556 -14.20 29.27 26.48
N VAL A 557 -14.14 29.39 25.16
CA VAL A 557 -14.91 28.57 24.23
C VAL A 557 -14.14 27.28 23.96
N ASN A 558 -14.82 26.14 24.08
CA ASN A 558 -14.30 24.83 23.80
C ASN A 558 -15.05 24.20 22.61
N LEU A 559 -14.33 23.91 21.53
CA LEU A 559 -14.82 23.07 20.44
C LEU A 559 -14.25 21.67 20.62
N THR A 560 -15.12 20.67 20.74
CA THR A 560 -14.72 19.26 20.71
C THR A 560 -15.12 18.64 19.38
N ALA A 561 -14.13 18.22 18.61
CA ALA A 561 -14.30 17.46 17.37
C ALA A 561 -14.35 15.96 17.69
N ILE A 562 -15.32 15.26 17.12
CA ILE A 562 -15.65 13.88 17.44
C ILE A 562 -15.59 13.05 16.15
N SER A 563 -15.03 11.85 16.26
CA SER A 563 -15.14 10.83 15.23
C SER A 563 -15.40 9.49 15.90
N GLU A 564 -15.64 8.45 15.11
CA GLU A 564 -15.62 7.09 15.63
C GLU A 564 -14.26 6.71 16.24
N ASN A 565 -13.17 7.35 15.82
CA ASN A 565 -11.79 7.06 16.24
C ASN A 565 -11.42 7.72 17.57
N GLY A 566 -12.22 8.67 18.05
CA GLY A 566 -11.97 9.37 19.31
C GLY A 566 -12.44 10.81 19.26
N THR A 567 -11.90 11.62 20.17
CA THR A 567 -12.23 13.05 20.27
C THR A 567 -10.97 13.89 20.44
N ASN A 568 -11.04 15.14 20.01
CA ASN A 568 -10.02 16.15 20.25
C ASN A 568 -10.71 17.48 20.54
N SER A 569 -10.07 18.35 21.31
CA SER A 569 -10.67 19.63 21.72
C SER A 569 -9.71 20.79 21.51
N LYS A 570 -10.26 21.95 21.15
CA LYS A 570 -9.54 23.22 21.05
C LYS A 570 -10.24 24.26 21.90
N LEU A 571 -9.45 25.02 22.66
CA LEU A 571 -9.91 26.18 23.43
C LEU A 571 -9.61 27.49 22.69
N GLY A 572 -10.46 28.49 22.88
CA GLY A 572 -10.26 29.88 22.46
C GLY A 572 -10.92 30.86 23.43
N THR A 573 -10.46 32.10 23.47
CA THR A 573 -10.95 33.09 24.45
C THR A 573 -11.73 34.21 23.76
N ILE A 574 -12.89 34.57 24.32
CA ILE A 574 -13.69 35.74 23.95
C ILE A 574 -13.78 36.69 25.15
N ASN A 575 -13.35 37.94 24.96
CA ASN A 575 -13.42 38.97 25.99
C ASN A 575 -14.63 39.87 25.77
N VAL A 576 -15.59 39.80 26.68
CA VAL A 576 -16.79 40.64 26.64
C VAL A 576 -16.63 41.75 27.65
N LEU A 577 -16.59 42.98 27.15
CA LEU A 577 -16.34 44.18 27.92
C LEU A 577 -17.65 44.78 28.45
N GLU A 578 -17.56 45.45 29.59
CA GLU A 578 -18.67 46.27 30.09
C GLU A 578 -18.79 47.53 29.24
N LYS A 579 -20.02 47.82 28.78
CA LYS A 579 -20.27 49.00 27.96
C LYS A 579 -20.06 50.27 28.82
N PRO A 580 -19.19 51.20 28.39
CA PRO A 580 -18.88 52.34 29.23
C PRO A 580 -20.01 53.39 29.20
N PHE A 581 -20.24 54.06 30.33
CA PHE A 581 -21.32 55.03 30.52
C PHE A 581 -20.87 56.48 30.19
N PRO A 582 -21.74 57.33 29.62
CA PRO A 582 -21.47 58.77 29.53
C PRO A 582 -21.40 59.41 30.93
N PRO A 583 -20.69 60.54 31.09
CA PRO A 583 -20.64 61.24 32.37
C PRO A 583 -21.99 61.90 32.65
N VAL A 584 -22.35 62.04 33.91
CA VAL A 584 -23.56 62.77 34.34
C VAL A 584 -23.13 63.90 35.26
N ALA A 585 -23.31 65.14 34.81
CA ALA A 585 -22.97 66.33 35.56
C ALA A 585 -23.93 66.52 36.74
N ARG A 586 -23.40 66.63 37.96
CA ARG A 586 -24.23 66.96 39.12
C ARG A 586 -23.46 67.69 40.21
N PHE A 587 -24.01 68.78 40.75
CA PHE A 587 -23.41 69.54 41.85
C PHE A 587 -24.39 70.21 42.80
N TYR A 588 -23.88 70.68 43.94
CA TYR A 588 -24.59 71.61 44.84
C TYR A 588 -23.62 72.58 45.52
N SER A 589 -24.14 73.64 46.14
CA SER A 589 -23.37 74.58 46.98
C SER A 589 -23.82 74.56 48.44
N ASP A 590 -22.93 75.00 49.34
CA ASP A 590 -23.23 75.16 50.77
C ASP A 590 -24.14 76.37 51.07
N VAL A 591 -23.99 77.45 50.32
CA VAL A 591 -24.84 78.65 50.37
C VAL A 591 -25.23 79.09 48.96
N THR A 592 -26.40 79.71 48.82
CA THR A 592 -26.90 80.26 47.54
C THR A 592 -27.14 81.77 47.59
N GLN A 593 -26.98 82.40 48.76
CA GLN A 593 -27.13 83.85 48.92
C GLN A 593 -26.31 84.43 50.07
N GLY A 594 -25.93 85.70 49.98
CA GLY A 594 -25.20 86.42 51.02
C GLY A 594 -24.73 87.82 50.60
N LEU A 595 -23.88 88.46 51.42
CA LEU A 595 -23.31 89.78 51.14
C LEU A 595 -21.94 89.67 50.47
N ALA A 596 -21.59 90.62 49.59
CA ALA A 596 -20.26 90.70 49.01
C ALA A 596 -19.18 91.07 50.06
N PRO A 597 -18.01 90.43 50.09
CA PRO A 597 -17.63 89.23 49.32
C PRO A 597 -18.27 87.95 49.89
N LEU A 598 -18.87 87.12 49.04
CA LEU A 598 -19.50 85.85 49.43
C LEU A 598 -18.63 84.67 49.01
N SER A 599 -18.09 83.93 49.99
CA SER A 599 -17.40 82.65 49.75
C SER A 599 -18.43 81.52 49.68
N VAL A 600 -18.41 80.75 48.59
CA VAL A 600 -19.31 79.62 48.31
C VAL A 600 -18.48 78.37 48.06
N LYS A 601 -18.78 77.29 48.76
CA LYS A 601 -18.19 75.96 48.52
C LYS A 601 -19.11 75.15 47.62
N PHE A 602 -18.58 74.71 46.49
CA PHE A 602 -19.25 73.80 45.57
C PHE A 602 -18.77 72.36 45.76
N THR A 603 -19.72 71.42 45.73
CA THR A 603 -19.45 69.98 45.79
C THR A 603 -19.88 69.33 44.48
N ASP A 604 -18.93 68.72 43.79
CA ASP A 604 -19.14 67.85 42.63
C ASP A 604 -19.64 66.46 43.09
N ILE A 605 -20.78 66.01 42.57
CA ILE A 605 -21.34 64.67 42.76
C ILE A 605 -21.64 64.01 41.41
N SER A 606 -20.86 64.37 40.38
CA SER A 606 -20.98 63.83 39.02
C SER A 606 -20.59 62.36 38.96
N GLU A 607 -21.27 61.60 38.10
CA GLU A 607 -21.04 60.17 37.89
C GLU A 607 -20.25 59.97 36.59
N ASN A 608 -19.37 58.95 36.54
CA ASN A 608 -18.59 58.54 35.36
C ASN A 608 -17.68 59.63 34.73
N ALA A 609 -17.35 60.72 35.44
CA ALA A 609 -16.52 61.81 34.93
C ALA A 609 -15.01 61.58 35.14
N THR A 610 -14.20 61.73 34.09
CA THR A 610 -12.73 61.73 34.19
C THR A 610 -12.14 63.14 34.20
N GLU A 611 -12.86 64.12 33.68
CA GLU A 611 -12.48 65.53 33.61
C GLU A 611 -13.68 66.43 33.98
N ARG A 612 -13.39 67.65 34.43
CA ARG A 612 -14.41 68.62 34.87
C ARG A 612 -13.96 70.06 34.71
N ILE A 613 -14.92 70.95 34.42
CA ILE A 613 -14.74 72.39 34.32
C ILE A 613 -15.93 73.08 34.99
N TRP A 614 -15.63 73.92 35.96
CA TRP A 614 -16.55 74.83 36.62
C TRP A 614 -16.53 76.19 35.92
N ASP A 615 -17.72 76.73 35.62
CA ASP A 615 -17.95 78.13 35.26
C ASP A 615 -18.80 78.77 36.36
N PHE A 616 -18.25 79.75 37.07
CA PHE A 616 -18.93 80.41 38.18
C PHE A 616 -19.86 81.55 37.73
N GLY A 617 -19.89 81.87 36.43
CA GLY A 617 -20.78 82.90 35.87
C GLY A 617 -20.33 84.34 36.12
N ASP A 618 -19.13 84.54 36.68
CA ASP A 618 -18.47 85.85 36.88
C ASP A 618 -17.23 86.05 36.00
N GLY A 619 -17.02 85.13 35.03
CA GLY A 619 -15.85 85.11 34.14
C GLY A 619 -14.67 84.30 34.67
N THR A 620 -14.80 83.66 35.84
CA THR A 620 -13.78 82.76 36.39
C THR A 620 -14.16 81.28 36.26
N TYR A 621 -13.15 80.42 36.16
CA TYR A 621 -13.28 78.99 35.93
C TYR A 621 -12.40 78.18 36.89
N SER A 622 -12.73 76.90 37.08
CA SER A 622 -11.88 75.97 37.85
C SER A 622 -11.99 74.55 37.31
N THR A 623 -10.92 73.76 37.40
CA THR A 623 -10.90 72.33 37.09
C THR A 623 -10.76 71.44 38.34
N ALA A 624 -10.76 72.06 39.53
CA ALA A 624 -10.56 71.33 40.77
C ALA A 624 -11.82 70.52 41.18
N PRO A 625 -11.65 69.31 41.78
CA PRO A 625 -12.79 68.46 42.19
C PRO A 625 -13.64 69.05 43.33
N ALA A 626 -13.04 69.88 44.18
CA ALA A 626 -13.71 70.64 45.22
C ALA A 626 -13.29 72.10 45.08
N VAL A 627 -14.25 73.01 44.95
CA VAL A 627 -13.96 74.42 44.73
C VAL A 627 -14.64 75.29 45.77
N THR A 628 -13.87 76.16 46.40
CA THR A 628 -14.40 77.31 47.13
C THR A 628 -14.16 78.55 46.27
N HIS A 629 -15.23 79.19 45.84
CA HIS A 629 -15.19 80.39 45.00
C HIS A 629 -15.72 81.60 45.77
N THR A 630 -15.09 82.76 45.62
CA THR A 630 -15.50 83.98 46.32
C THR A 630 -16.00 85.02 45.34
N TYR A 631 -17.30 85.33 45.40
CA TYR A 631 -17.92 86.37 44.59
C TYR A 631 -17.73 87.74 45.23
N LEU A 632 -16.91 88.59 44.62
CA LEU A 632 -16.51 89.90 45.15
C LEU A 632 -17.54 91.02 44.91
N THR A 633 -18.43 90.86 43.93
CA THR A 633 -19.40 91.89 43.55
C THR A 633 -20.84 91.39 43.70
N ALA A 634 -21.75 92.32 44.01
CA ALA A 634 -23.17 92.00 44.08
C ALA A 634 -23.72 91.66 42.69
N GLY A 635 -24.48 90.57 42.58
CA GLY A 635 -24.93 90.02 41.30
C GLY A 635 -25.71 88.72 41.47
N LYS A 636 -26.28 88.23 40.37
CA LYS A 636 -26.90 86.89 40.28
C LYS A 636 -26.10 86.06 39.30
N TYR A 637 -25.43 85.02 39.79
CA TYR A 637 -24.49 84.23 39.02
C TYR A 637 -25.11 82.90 38.61
N THR A 638 -24.95 82.55 37.33
CA THR A 638 -25.33 81.24 36.79
C THR A 638 -24.11 80.34 36.85
N VAL A 639 -24.20 79.22 37.56
CA VAL A 639 -23.08 78.30 37.74
C VAL A 639 -23.28 77.09 36.83
N SER A 640 -22.25 76.68 36.12
CA SER A 640 -22.24 75.45 35.32
C SER A 640 -21.10 74.53 35.71
N LEU A 641 -21.37 73.23 35.76
CA LEU A 641 -20.37 72.17 35.83
C LEU A 641 -20.44 71.36 34.54
N ILE A 642 -19.35 71.39 33.78
CA ILE A 642 -19.16 70.60 32.57
C ILE A 642 -18.27 69.42 32.94
N VAL A 643 -18.72 68.20 32.69
CA VAL A 643 -17.93 66.98 32.94
C VAL A 643 -17.80 66.18 31.66
N ASN A 644 -16.65 65.54 31.46
CA ASN A 644 -16.38 64.73 30.28
C ASN A 644 -15.69 63.42 30.64
N ASN A 645 -15.89 62.43 29.78
CA ASN A 645 -15.12 61.21 29.69
C ASN A 645 -14.98 60.82 28.21
N ILE A 646 -14.35 59.67 27.94
CA ILE A 646 -14.16 59.19 26.56
C ILE A 646 -15.47 58.92 25.80
N ASN A 647 -16.60 58.78 26.50
CA ASN A 647 -17.92 58.47 25.94
C ASN A 647 -18.80 59.71 25.77
N GLY A 648 -18.37 60.89 26.18
CA GLY A 648 -19.10 62.13 25.94
C GLY A 648 -18.86 63.22 26.97
N THR A 649 -19.75 64.20 26.94
CA THR A 649 -19.75 65.36 27.84
C THR A 649 -21.17 65.61 28.30
N ASP A 650 -21.33 65.95 29.58
CA ASP A 650 -22.59 66.42 30.14
C ASP A 650 -22.37 67.75 30.88
N THR A 651 -23.43 68.54 31.02
CA THR A 651 -23.35 69.85 31.66
C THR A 651 -24.58 70.12 32.52
N GLU A 652 -24.36 70.36 33.81
CA GLU A 652 -25.40 70.88 34.68
C GLU A 652 -25.23 72.40 34.79
N THR A 653 -26.28 73.15 34.47
CA THR A 653 -26.31 74.61 34.62
C THR A 653 -27.43 75.03 35.56
N LYS A 654 -27.08 75.69 36.67
CA LYS A 654 -28.04 76.28 37.60
C LYS A 654 -28.09 77.80 37.39
N ARG A 655 -29.18 78.27 36.78
CA ARG A 655 -29.38 79.70 36.44
C ARG A 655 -29.61 80.54 37.69
N LYS A 656 -28.90 81.68 37.81
CA LYS A 656 -29.00 82.60 38.96
C LYS A 656 -28.88 81.86 40.31
N TYR A 657 -28.04 80.84 40.36
CA TYR A 657 -27.90 79.93 41.49
C TYR A 657 -27.31 80.61 42.73
N ILE A 658 -26.37 81.54 42.54
CA ILE A 658 -25.78 82.32 43.62
C ILE A 658 -26.24 83.78 43.52
N THR A 659 -26.80 84.33 44.61
CA THR A 659 -27.23 85.72 44.72
C THR A 659 -26.41 86.48 45.75
N VAL A 660 -25.59 87.43 45.30
CA VAL A 660 -24.76 88.26 46.17
C VAL A 660 -25.34 89.66 46.25
N SER A 661 -25.58 90.15 47.46
CA SER A 661 -26.10 91.49 47.73
C SER A 661 -24.99 92.44 48.18
N LYS A 662 -25.19 93.76 47.98
CA LYS A 662 -24.25 94.77 48.52
C LYS A 662 -24.33 94.76 50.04
N LYS A 663 -23.17 94.93 50.69
CA LYS A 663 -23.08 95.17 52.13
C LYS A 663 -23.88 96.39 52.55
#